data_AF-A0A8J4D943-F1
#
_entry.id   AF-A0A8J4D943-F1
#
_cell.length_a   1.000
_cell.length_b   1.000
_cell.length_c   1.000
_cell.angle_alpha   90.00
_cell.angle_beta   90.00
_cell.angle_gamma   90.00
#
_symmetry.space_group_name_H-M   'P 1'
#
loop_
_entity.id
_entity.type
_entity.pdbx_description
1 polymer ?
#
loop_
_entity_poly.entity_id
_entity_poly.type
_entity_poly.pdbx_seq_one_letter_code
_entity_poly.pdbx_strand_id
1 'polypeptide(L)'
;MAPFKVHPGAALRRRSPAFSSAFVWAAWLVAAVFAMQSLAQLSSVLPPFAVYNDPRPGDKDDTDRKNNLMMSVQNMATVAGVPGSVSVMTGRPVPLSLSSKTHVMAPSTLIDMDEGSLTILRDLVDRPGSQLVLTAAKDLDPDYNALMNRFLGQWPNCIPRQLTRAANLVIPADGLPLSLFQPMTTFTCDLGTPWYYASDDTSPVYMFKTPRGGWLKLIGGDWSASRKFASWQSLLLYVQPSPPPPPSPPSPPPARPSLPPPPRPPPPPPPRPPPPPKSSPPSPPPPPPPPSPPPPSAPRPPPPSPPPPPTPKAPNSPPPPPPPPPGPSPSPPPPRPPPSPPPPSPSPSPPVSRPPLPPLPPSPPPRPSPPPPAPPSDASLIILTDPVDPDDVLRKIQLQITLLQLYPADGSIMQMATPGYAPVHTGFDNTFLGLSVPTRTALRRLMLQGLAVTIIVTPETSQADLSSILSSLLNSTSAICTKRNMNGKGTVTAVSISTYSGVMGTPTIIASMQATDNTVALVCAANARRVVVVDGTGEAVVWEWAVGPGVLRLVGYDFTSGGFSTAMLRNPASLGPMDRLRIAASVAVGYPRPMLPPPNTPNAPPTPLTPSTPVSSPPTPTKKKKRPPVASRSYSVAVLIDSEFLPDNANKEKLIEGINAITTPPGQIQTPSSTALVHIAFDTTLVRLSATSLSELKSLLMASKTLLTVIVTSGVKDADLSKVLADVSGNPNLRCTSAAVQNNTRVDLVTEASNDLQTNGWNARDYTRSIRCNAGKGIFALRSDTSASVILDIPVGATAVRLIGYDFYTGGQGDNRRPLTVCATVSHPL
;
A
#
# COMPACT_ATOMS: atom_id res chain seq x y z
N MET A 1 -59.56 -15.16 33.95
CA MET A 1 -60.25 -15.42 32.67
C MET A 1 -59.32 -16.22 31.80
N ALA A 2 -59.78 -17.40 31.39
CA ALA A 2 -59.06 -18.42 30.62
C ALA A 2 -58.99 -18.05 29.11
N PRO A 3 -58.18 -18.78 28.31
CA PRO A 3 -57.63 -18.36 27.02
C PRO A 3 -58.46 -18.86 25.82
N PHE A 4 -58.24 -18.29 24.63
CA PHE A 4 -58.77 -18.84 23.38
C PHE A 4 -57.67 -19.28 22.40
N LYS A 5 -57.68 -20.59 22.15
CA LYS A 5 -57.09 -21.33 21.02
C LYS A 5 -57.76 -20.91 19.69
N VAL A 6 -57.08 -21.14 18.56
CA VAL A 6 -57.49 -22.06 17.46
C VAL A 6 -56.48 -21.97 16.27
N HIS A 7 -56.04 -23.14 15.77
CA HIS A 7 -55.28 -23.38 14.52
C HIS A 7 -56.24 -23.51 13.30
N PRO A 8 -55.88 -24.12 12.16
CA PRO A 8 -55.27 -23.54 10.95
C PRO A 8 -56.16 -23.71 9.69
N GLY A 9 -55.73 -23.22 8.51
CA GLY A 9 -56.06 -23.89 7.24
C GLY A 9 -56.42 -23.06 6.01
N ALA A 10 -55.94 -23.58 4.87
CA ALA A 10 -56.49 -23.52 3.50
C ALA A 10 -56.12 -22.35 2.55
N ALA A 11 -55.06 -22.60 1.78
CA ALA A 11 -55.01 -22.73 0.32
C ALA A 11 -55.93 -21.88 -0.62
N LEU A 12 -55.24 -21.19 -1.55
CA LEU A 12 -55.52 -20.99 -2.99
C LEU A 12 -56.88 -20.42 -3.43
N ARG A 13 -56.84 -19.21 -4.04
CA ARG A 13 -57.12 -19.07 -5.50
C ARG A 13 -56.69 -17.72 -6.06
N ARG A 14 -55.99 -17.80 -7.20
CA ARG A 14 -55.64 -16.70 -8.12
C ARG A 14 -56.89 -16.01 -8.66
N ARG A 15 -56.86 -14.68 -8.75
CA ARG A 15 -57.33 -13.91 -9.93
C ARG A 15 -56.47 -12.66 -10.11
N SER A 16 -55.75 -12.60 -11.22
CA SER A 16 -55.16 -11.37 -11.76
C SER A 16 -56.27 -10.50 -12.37
N PRO A 17 -56.05 -9.17 -12.42
CA PRO A 17 -56.25 -8.50 -13.69
C PRO A 17 -54.99 -7.70 -14.07
N ALA A 18 -54.55 -7.96 -15.31
CA ALA A 18 -53.65 -7.08 -16.03
C ALA A 18 -54.42 -5.82 -16.45
N PHE A 19 -53.87 -4.64 -16.17
CA PHE A 19 -53.93 -3.40 -16.98
C PHE A 19 -53.41 -2.23 -16.12
N SER A 20 -52.08 -2.08 -16.03
CA SER A 20 -51.46 -0.85 -15.49
C SER A 20 -49.96 -0.70 -15.83
N SER A 21 -49.51 -1.20 -16.99
CA SER A 21 -48.09 -1.13 -17.36
C SER A 21 -47.70 0.14 -18.13
N ALA A 22 -48.63 0.77 -18.85
CA ALA A 22 -48.30 1.93 -19.68
C ALA A 22 -48.01 3.22 -18.88
N PHE A 23 -48.66 3.40 -17.73
CA PHE A 23 -48.43 4.58 -16.86
C PHE A 23 -47.12 4.49 -16.05
N VAL A 24 -46.65 3.27 -15.75
CA VAL A 24 -45.41 3.05 -14.98
C VAL A 24 -44.16 3.32 -15.82
N TRP A 25 -44.22 3.05 -17.13
CA TRP A 25 -43.09 3.28 -18.04
C TRP A 25 -42.81 4.76 -18.32
N ALA A 26 -43.85 5.61 -18.39
CA ALA A 26 -43.68 7.05 -18.57
C ALA A 26 -43.10 7.74 -17.32
N ALA A 27 -43.49 7.29 -16.13
CA ALA A 27 -42.91 7.78 -14.86
C ALA A 27 -41.44 7.36 -14.68
N TRP A 28 -41.06 6.16 -15.15
CA TRP A 28 -39.69 5.66 -15.10
C TRP A 28 -38.74 6.39 -16.05
N LEU A 29 -39.19 6.78 -17.24
CA LEU A 29 -38.34 7.51 -18.19
C LEU A 29 -38.03 8.93 -17.70
N VAL A 30 -39.00 9.60 -17.07
CA VAL A 30 -38.80 10.93 -16.47
C VAL A 30 -37.86 10.85 -15.25
N ALA A 31 -37.98 9.81 -14.42
CA ALA A 31 -37.07 9.59 -13.29
C ALA A 31 -35.63 9.24 -13.73
N ALA A 32 -35.45 8.48 -14.82
CA ALA A 32 -34.13 8.14 -15.36
C ALA A 32 -33.41 9.35 -16.00
N VAL A 33 -34.14 10.26 -16.63
CA VAL A 33 -33.57 11.49 -17.21
C VAL A 33 -33.13 12.47 -16.10
N PHE A 34 -33.88 12.60 -15.00
CA PHE A 34 -33.47 13.38 -13.83
C PHE A 34 -32.30 12.75 -13.05
N ALA A 35 -32.20 11.42 -13.01
CA ALA A 35 -31.07 10.71 -12.40
C ALA A 35 -29.77 10.85 -13.21
N MET A 36 -29.82 10.87 -14.55
CA MET A 36 -28.64 11.07 -15.39
C MET A 36 -28.11 12.52 -15.39
N GLN A 37 -28.98 13.52 -15.22
CA GLN A 37 -28.55 14.92 -15.05
C GLN A 37 -27.88 15.20 -13.70
N SER A 38 -28.09 14.35 -12.69
CA SER A 38 -27.53 14.50 -11.35
C SER A 38 -26.10 13.95 -11.21
N LEU A 39 -25.70 12.99 -12.05
CA LEU A 39 -24.39 12.31 -11.96
C LEU A 39 -23.28 12.97 -12.78
N ALA A 40 -23.61 13.77 -13.80
CA ALA A 40 -22.64 14.63 -14.48
C ALA A 40 -22.18 15.83 -13.62
N GLN A 41 -22.74 16.02 -12.42
CA GLN A 41 -22.40 17.13 -11.51
C GLN A 41 -21.35 16.78 -10.44
N LEU A 42 -21.00 15.52 -10.20
CA LEU A 42 -20.02 15.15 -9.15
C LEU A 42 -18.57 15.02 -9.65
N SER A 43 -18.35 14.98 -10.98
CA SER A 43 -17.04 15.25 -11.59
C SER A 43 -16.81 16.75 -11.82
N SER A 44 -17.69 17.61 -11.29
CA SER A 44 -17.46 19.06 -11.34
C SER A 44 -16.28 19.40 -10.44
N VAL A 45 -15.23 19.93 -11.08
CA VAL A 45 -14.24 20.87 -10.57
C VAL A 45 -14.51 21.21 -9.10
N LEU A 46 -13.64 20.78 -8.18
CA LEU A 46 -13.71 21.22 -6.79
C LEU A 46 -14.02 22.72 -6.78
N PRO A 47 -15.10 23.16 -6.09
CA PRO A 47 -15.52 24.53 -6.19
C PRO A 47 -14.38 25.44 -5.74
N PRO A 48 -14.16 26.59 -6.38
CA PRO A 48 -13.03 27.46 -6.10
C PRO A 48 -12.91 27.75 -4.59
N PHE A 49 -11.71 27.54 -4.05
CA PHE A 49 -11.37 27.78 -2.65
C PHE A 49 -10.68 29.12 -2.50
N ALA A 50 -10.94 29.80 -1.39
CA ALA A 50 -10.13 30.91 -0.93
C ALA A 50 -9.48 30.52 0.40
N VAL A 51 -8.15 30.57 0.48
CA VAL A 51 -7.42 30.45 1.74
C VAL A 51 -6.86 31.82 2.11
N TYR A 52 -7.12 32.25 3.34
CA TYR A 52 -6.75 33.57 3.80
C TYR A 52 -5.44 33.52 4.58
N ASN A 53 -4.41 34.20 4.07
CA ASN A 53 -3.06 34.28 4.64
C ASN A 53 -2.69 35.74 4.92
N ASP A 54 -3.31 36.32 5.95
CA ASP A 54 -3.21 37.72 6.37
C ASP A 54 -2.59 37.86 7.78
N PRO A 55 -1.32 37.45 7.97
CA PRO A 55 -0.74 37.41 9.31
C PRO A 55 -0.70 38.77 9.99
N ARG A 56 -0.88 38.77 11.32
CA ARG A 56 -0.73 39.97 12.15
C ARG A 56 0.71 40.49 12.09
N PRO A 57 0.94 41.78 11.80
CA PRO A 57 2.28 42.35 11.84
C PRO A 57 2.92 42.13 13.21
N GLY A 58 4.09 41.49 13.24
CA GLY A 58 4.83 41.20 14.47
C GLY A 58 4.41 39.91 15.20
N ASP A 59 3.39 39.20 14.73
CA ASP A 59 2.97 37.91 15.30
C ASP A 59 3.56 36.75 14.47
N LYS A 60 4.68 36.21 14.94
CA LYS A 60 5.38 35.12 14.27
C LYS A 60 4.54 33.84 14.25
N ASP A 61 3.82 33.55 15.33
CA ASP A 61 3.05 32.31 15.46
C ASP A 61 1.82 32.33 14.53
N ASP A 62 1.14 33.48 14.41
CA ASP A 62 0.09 33.69 13.41
C ASP A 62 0.62 33.57 11.98
N THR A 63 1.82 34.10 11.73
CA THR A 63 2.51 33.99 10.43
C THR A 63 2.79 32.54 10.05
N ASP A 64 3.43 31.79 10.94
CA ASP A 64 3.80 30.40 10.69
C ASP A 64 2.55 29.52 10.54
N ARG A 65 1.52 29.73 11.39
CA ARG A 65 0.23 29.04 11.31
C ARG A 65 -0.48 29.28 9.97
N LYS A 66 -0.62 30.53 9.53
CA LYS A 66 -1.34 30.86 8.28
C LYS A 66 -0.57 30.38 7.05
N ASN A 67 0.76 30.44 7.06
CA ASN A 67 1.59 29.87 6.01
C ASN A 67 1.44 28.35 5.92
N ASN A 68 1.42 27.64 7.06
CA ASN A 68 1.21 26.19 7.09
C ASN A 68 -0.19 25.80 6.61
N LEU A 69 -1.22 26.59 6.97
CA LEU A 69 -2.59 26.39 6.50
C LEU A 69 -2.67 26.57 4.97
N MET A 70 -2.11 27.67 4.46
CA MET A 70 -2.02 27.94 3.02
C MET A 70 -1.31 26.80 2.26
N MET A 71 -0.12 26.39 2.71
CA MET A 71 0.62 25.29 2.08
C MET A 71 -0.18 23.98 2.11
N SER A 72 -0.88 23.70 3.20
CA SER A 72 -1.73 22.52 3.31
C SER A 72 -2.85 22.54 2.28
N VAL A 73 -3.55 23.68 2.12
CA VAL A 73 -4.61 23.84 1.12
C VAL A 73 -4.11 23.72 -0.32
N GLN A 74 -2.96 24.32 -0.62
CA GLN A 74 -2.35 24.25 -1.96
C GLN A 74 -1.86 22.85 -2.31
N ASN A 75 -1.21 22.15 -1.38
CA ASN A 75 -0.74 20.78 -1.58
C ASN A 75 -1.92 19.84 -1.89
N MET A 76 -3.05 20.01 -1.22
CA MET A 76 -4.24 19.23 -1.50
C MET A 76 -4.82 19.47 -2.89
N ALA A 77 -4.97 20.72 -3.29
CA ALA A 77 -5.49 21.03 -4.62
C ALA A 77 -4.61 20.44 -5.72
N THR A 78 -3.30 20.34 -5.46
CA THR A 78 -2.34 19.65 -6.32
C THR A 78 -2.60 18.14 -6.35
N VAL A 79 -2.78 17.49 -5.20
CA VAL A 79 -3.05 16.05 -5.10
C VAL A 79 -4.39 15.68 -5.73
N ALA A 80 -5.42 16.52 -5.58
CA ALA A 80 -6.74 16.32 -6.19
C ALA A 80 -6.75 16.54 -7.71
N GLY A 81 -5.61 16.87 -8.32
CA GLY A 81 -5.52 17.10 -9.76
C GLY A 81 -6.21 18.39 -10.22
N VAL A 82 -6.45 19.35 -9.31
CA VAL A 82 -7.07 20.64 -9.62
C VAL A 82 -6.13 21.81 -9.27
N PRO A 83 -4.87 21.82 -9.77
CA PRO A 83 -3.96 22.94 -9.55
C PRO A 83 -4.56 24.22 -10.14
N GLY A 84 -4.66 25.28 -9.33
CA GLY A 84 -5.27 26.56 -9.73
C GLY A 84 -6.68 26.83 -9.18
N SER A 85 -7.29 25.87 -8.48
CA SER A 85 -8.60 26.04 -7.81
C SER A 85 -8.52 26.77 -6.46
N VAL A 86 -7.32 27.06 -5.95
CA VAL A 86 -7.10 27.72 -4.66
C VAL A 86 -6.60 29.15 -4.89
N SER A 87 -7.41 30.12 -4.50
CA SER A 87 -7.02 31.53 -4.42
C SER A 87 -6.43 31.80 -3.03
N VAL A 88 -5.20 32.30 -2.98
CA VAL A 88 -4.61 32.77 -1.72
C VAL A 88 -4.91 34.25 -1.57
N MET A 89 -5.64 34.61 -0.53
CA MET A 89 -6.00 35.99 -0.24
C MET A 89 -5.02 36.55 0.80
N THR A 90 -4.35 37.64 0.46
CA THR A 90 -3.39 38.33 1.34
C THR A 90 -3.71 39.84 1.36
N GLY A 91 -3.37 40.53 2.44
CA GLY A 91 -3.54 41.98 2.59
C GLY A 91 -4.46 42.40 3.75
N ARG A 92 -4.41 43.69 4.10
CA ARG A 92 -5.29 44.33 5.09
C ARG A 92 -5.82 45.66 4.48
N PRO A 93 -7.14 45.86 4.34
CA PRO A 93 -8.22 44.91 4.64
C PRO A 93 -8.11 43.66 3.75
N VAL A 94 -8.55 42.52 4.29
CA VAL A 94 -8.40 41.22 3.63
C VAL A 94 -9.33 41.17 2.42
N PRO A 95 -8.82 41.09 1.17
CA PRO A 95 -9.70 40.98 0.02
C PRO A 95 -10.48 39.67 0.09
N LEU A 96 -11.80 39.72 -0.11
CA LEU A 96 -12.66 38.54 -0.16
C LEU A 96 -12.77 38.02 -1.59
N SER A 97 -12.63 36.70 -1.76
CA SER A 97 -12.84 36.07 -3.06
C SER A 97 -14.34 35.91 -3.32
N LEU A 98 -14.92 36.77 -4.16
CA LEU A 98 -16.35 36.72 -4.46
C LEU A 98 -16.77 35.48 -5.28
N SER A 99 -15.80 34.83 -5.94
CA SER A 99 -16.02 33.64 -6.76
C SER A 99 -15.87 32.33 -6.01
N SER A 100 -15.19 32.34 -4.85
CA SER A 100 -14.96 31.13 -4.07
C SER A 100 -16.22 30.70 -3.35
N LYS A 101 -16.51 29.39 -3.33
CA LYS A 101 -17.59 28.83 -2.51
C LYS A 101 -17.11 28.36 -1.15
N THR A 102 -15.84 28.02 -1.03
CA THR A 102 -15.24 27.62 0.24
C THR A 102 -14.23 28.67 0.68
N HIS A 103 -14.40 29.16 1.90
CA HIS A 103 -13.49 30.12 2.53
C HIS A 103 -12.80 29.43 3.71
N VAL A 104 -11.47 29.35 3.71
CA VAL A 104 -10.68 28.70 4.76
C VAL A 104 -9.83 29.75 5.46
N MET A 105 -10.04 29.96 6.75
CA MET A 105 -9.32 30.99 7.51
C MET A 105 -9.09 30.60 8.97
N ALA A 106 -8.08 31.24 9.57
CA ALA A 106 -7.84 31.18 11.00
C ALA A 106 -8.74 32.18 11.75
N PRO A 107 -8.99 32.00 13.06
CA PRO A 107 -9.81 32.91 13.86
C PRO A 107 -9.25 34.34 13.90
N SER A 108 -7.93 34.50 13.90
CA SER A 108 -7.26 35.81 13.85
C SER A 108 -7.67 36.63 12.63
N THR A 109 -7.78 36.01 11.45
CA THR A 109 -8.26 36.66 10.22
C THR A 109 -9.67 37.23 10.40
N LEU A 110 -10.55 36.45 11.02
CA LEU A 110 -11.95 36.84 11.21
C LEU A 110 -12.11 37.92 12.28
N ILE A 111 -11.28 37.90 13.33
CA ILE A 111 -11.23 38.94 14.37
C ILE A 111 -10.77 40.28 13.79
N ASP A 112 -9.78 40.25 12.90
CA ASP A 112 -9.17 41.46 12.34
C ASP A 112 -9.94 42.03 11.13
N MET A 113 -11.01 41.36 10.70
CA MET A 113 -11.81 41.75 9.55
C MET A 113 -12.76 42.90 9.91
N ASP A 114 -12.82 43.93 9.06
CA ASP A 114 -13.75 45.05 9.25
C ASP A 114 -15.22 44.60 9.03
N GLU A 115 -16.16 45.34 9.62
CA GLU A 115 -17.59 44.97 9.59
C GLU A 115 -18.18 44.93 8.17
N GLY A 116 -17.65 45.72 7.24
CA GLY A 116 -18.05 45.71 5.83
C GLY A 116 -17.66 44.40 5.16
N SER A 117 -16.39 44.00 5.31
CA SER A 117 -15.89 42.71 4.84
C SER A 117 -16.61 41.55 5.52
N LEU A 118 -16.86 41.60 6.83
CA LEU A 118 -17.61 40.56 7.54
C LEU A 118 -19.04 40.42 7.02
N THR A 119 -19.71 41.52 6.69
CA THR A 119 -21.05 41.50 6.08
C THR A 119 -21.02 40.79 4.72
N ILE A 120 -20.02 41.11 3.88
CA ILE A 120 -19.84 40.45 2.57
C ILE A 120 -19.54 38.95 2.75
N LEU A 121 -18.64 38.59 3.67
CA LEU A 121 -18.30 37.19 3.95
C LEU A 121 -19.51 36.41 4.44
N ARG A 122 -20.32 37.00 5.33
CA ARG A 122 -21.59 36.40 5.78
C ARG A 122 -22.51 36.14 4.59
N ASP A 123 -22.70 37.11 3.71
CA ASP A 123 -23.54 36.97 2.52
C ASP A 123 -23.00 35.98 1.48
N LEU A 124 -21.69 35.71 1.47
CA LEU A 124 -21.06 34.67 0.64
C LEU A 124 -21.28 33.29 1.25
N VAL A 125 -20.97 33.14 2.54
CA VAL A 125 -21.04 31.87 3.28
C VAL A 125 -22.47 31.38 3.42
N ASP A 126 -23.45 32.29 3.55
CA ASP A 126 -24.85 31.93 3.75
C ASP A 126 -25.52 31.37 2.48
N ARG A 127 -24.85 31.43 1.32
CA ARG A 127 -25.38 30.92 0.05
C ARG A 127 -25.42 29.39 0.03
N PRO A 128 -26.47 28.77 -0.54
CA PRO A 128 -26.51 27.33 -0.75
C PRO A 128 -25.26 26.79 -1.45
N GLY A 129 -24.65 25.77 -0.86
CA GLY A 129 -23.42 25.14 -1.37
C GLY A 129 -22.13 25.94 -1.15
N SER A 130 -22.18 27.01 -0.35
CA SER A 130 -20.99 27.72 0.14
C SER A 130 -20.66 27.28 1.57
N GLN A 131 -19.40 27.38 1.95
CA GLN A 131 -18.95 27.04 3.29
C GLN A 131 -17.84 27.95 3.81
N LEU A 132 -17.86 28.22 5.11
CA LEU A 132 -16.75 28.77 5.87
C LEU A 132 -16.10 27.64 6.66
N VAL A 133 -14.78 27.49 6.54
CA VAL A 133 -13.98 26.58 7.34
C VAL A 133 -13.10 27.40 8.28
N LEU A 134 -13.37 27.27 9.58
CA LEU A 134 -12.66 27.94 10.64
C LEU A 134 -11.76 26.94 11.36
N THR A 135 -10.43 27.15 11.32
CA THR A 135 -9.47 26.29 12.04
C THR A 135 -9.31 26.75 13.49
N ALA A 136 -8.88 25.87 14.38
CA ALA A 136 -8.55 26.24 15.74
C ALA A 136 -7.24 27.03 15.77
N ALA A 137 -7.13 27.96 16.70
CA ALA A 137 -5.90 28.65 17.04
C ALA A 137 -5.72 28.60 18.55
N LYS A 138 -4.82 27.74 19.01
CA LYS A 138 -4.65 27.45 20.44
C LYS A 138 -4.23 28.68 21.26
N ASP A 139 -3.44 29.56 20.66
CA ASP A 139 -2.74 30.63 21.39
C ASP A 139 -3.56 31.92 21.49
N LEU A 140 -4.67 32.01 20.75
CA LEU A 140 -5.51 33.21 20.70
C LEU A 140 -6.71 33.15 21.64
N ASP A 141 -7.00 31.98 22.22
CA ASP A 141 -8.23 31.66 22.94
C ASP A 141 -9.46 32.42 22.42
N PRO A 142 -9.75 32.32 21.10
CA PRO A 142 -10.75 33.17 20.50
C PRO A 142 -12.13 32.76 21.00
N ASP A 143 -13.00 33.76 21.22
CA ASP A 143 -14.41 33.49 21.48
C ASP A 143 -15.07 32.95 20.19
N TYR A 144 -14.95 31.64 19.98
CA TYR A 144 -15.53 30.94 18.82
C TYR A 144 -17.04 31.17 18.75
N ASN A 145 -17.72 31.34 19.89
CA ASN A 145 -19.15 31.57 19.90
C ASN A 145 -19.50 32.94 19.34
N ALA A 146 -18.79 34.00 19.77
CA ALA A 146 -18.96 35.34 19.20
C ALA A 146 -18.62 35.37 17.71
N LEU A 147 -17.58 34.66 17.27
CA LEU A 147 -17.20 34.58 15.86
C LEU A 147 -18.26 33.86 15.02
N MET A 148 -18.77 32.72 15.48
CA MET A 148 -19.75 31.92 14.72
C MET A 148 -21.17 32.50 14.78
N ASN A 149 -21.56 33.17 15.87
CA ASN A 149 -22.88 33.79 16.02
C ASN A 149 -23.18 34.79 14.88
N ARG A 150 -22.15 35.46 14.35
CA ARG A 150 -22.25 36.36 13.19
C ARG A 150 -22.78 35.68 11.92
N PHE A 151 -22.54 34.38 11.77
CA PHE A 151 -22.96 33.57 10.62
C PHE A 151 -24.20 32.73 10.91
N LEU A 152 -24.35 32.26 12.15
CA LEU A 152 -25.42 31.35 12.54
C LEU A 152 -26.69 32.07 12.99
N GLY A 153 -26.58 33.33 13.42
CA GLY A 153 -27.70 34.09 14.01
C GLY A 153 -28.11 33.61 15.41
N GLN A 154 -27.35 32.66 15.97
CA GLN A 154 -27.54 32.08 17.30
C GLN A 154 -26.21 31.57 17.86
N TRP A 155 -26.12 31.52 19.18
CA TRP A 155 -24.92 31.08 19.90
C TRP A 155 -24.83 29.55 19.87
N PRO A 156 -23.74 28.96 19.34
CA PRO A 156 -23.58 27.50 19.31
C PRO A 156 -23.10 26.90 20.63
N ASN A 157 -22.75 27.73 21.62
CA ASN A 157 -22.25 27.34 22.94
C ASN A 157 -21.13 26.29 22.88
N CYS A 158 -20.22 26.45 21.92
CA CYS A 158 -19.05 25.60 21.78
C CYS A 158 -18.04 25.87 22.90
N ILE A 159 -17.72 24.83 23.65
CA ILE A 159 -16.69 24.84 24.70
C ILE A 159 -15.45 24.13 24.14
N PRO A 160 -14.32 24.82 23.94
CA PRO A 160 -13.08 24.20 23.50
C PRO A 160 -12.49 23.32 24.61
N ARG A 161 -11.97 22.15 24.24
CA ARG A 161 -11.24 21.22 25.10
C ARG A 161 -9.99 20.74 24.37
N GLN A 162 -9.04 20.16 25.10
CA GLN A 162 -7.89 19.49 24.48
C GLN A 162 -8.20 18.02 24.29
N LEU A 163 -7.97 17.52 23.08
CA LEU A 163 -8.13 16.11 22.77
C LEU A 163 -7.06 15.32 23.52
N THR A 164 -7.51 14.46 24.44
CA THR A 164 -6.63 13.59 25.23
C THR A 164 -6.52 12.17 24.66
N ARG A 165 -7.37 11.81 23.69
CA ARG A 165 -7.55 10.44 23.16
C ARG A 165 -7.88 10.47 21.67
N ALA A 166 -7.93 9.32 20.99
CA ALA A 166 -8.33 9.29 19.57
C ALA A 166 -9.80 9.70 19.38
N ALA A 167 -10.11 10.37 18.26
CA ALA A 167 -11.48 10.67 17.85
C ALA A 167 -11.85 9.87 16.59
N ASN A 168 -12.99 9.19 16.59
CA ASN A 168 -13.43 8.30 15.50
C ASN A 168 -14.53 8.93 14.66
N LEU A 169 -14.55 8.65 13.36
CA LEU A 169 -15.56 9.13 12.42
C LEU A 169 -16.93 8.53 12.75
N VAL A 170 -17.95 9.38 12.78
CA VAL A 170 -19.32 9.04 13.19
C VAL A 170 -20.29 9.18 12.03
N ILE A 171 -20.02 10.15 11.16
CA ILE A 171 -20.75 10.33 9.91
C ILE A 171 -19.92 9.71 8.80
N PRO A 172 -20.29 8.52 8.28
CA PRO A 172 -19.57 7.92 7.18
C PRO A 172 -19.64 8.85 5.98
N ALA A 173 -18.47 9.30 5.55
CA ALA A 173 -18.27 10.19 4.43
C ALA A 173 -17.06 9.67 3.65
N ASP A 174 -17.25 9.43 2.36
CA ASP A 174 -16.23 8.83 1.51
C ASP A 174 -14.97 9.70 1.49
N GLY A 175 -13.80 9.06 1.66
CA GLY A 175 -12.49 9.73 1.65
C GLY A 175 -12.07 10.40 2.95
N LEU A 176 -12.88 10.37 4.02
CA LEU A 176 -12.48 10.86 5.34
C LEU A 176 -11.73 9.79 6.16
N PRO A 177 -10.72 10.18 6.97
CA PRO A 177 -10.02 9.23 7.83
C PRO A 177 -10.96 8.70 8.93
N LEU A 178 -10.84 7.41 9.25
CA LEU A 178 -11.66 6.75 10.28
C LEU A 178 -11.36 7.24 11.70
N SER A 179 -10.12 7.67 11.96
CA SER A 179 -9.69 8.14 13.27
C SER A 179 -8.70 9.31 13.15
N LEU A 180 -8.80 10.25 14.07
CA LEU A 180 -7.90 11.38 14.23
C LEU A 180 -7.08 11.20 15.51
N PHE A 181 -5.76 11.28 15.38
CA PHE A 181 -4.79 11.13 16.46
C PHE A 181 -3.87 12.35 16.46
N GLN A 182 -3.89 13.15 17.52
CA GLN A 182 -2.90 14.19 17.89
C GLN A 182 -3.49 15.09 18.99
N PRO A 183 -2.66 15.81 19.76
CA PRO A 183 -3.14 16.91 20.57
C PRO A 183 -3.77 17.96 19.64
N MET A 184 -5.09 18.13 19.74
CA MET A 184 -5.87 19.07 18.96
C MET A 184 -6.97 19.65 19.84
N THR A 185 -7.53 20.78 19.46
CA THR A 185 -8.70 21.31 20.14
C THR A 185 -9.91 20.48 19.75
N THR A 186 -10.69 20.00 20.70
CA THR A 186 -12.03 19.48 20.45
C THR A 186 -13.06 20.45 20.98
N PHE A 187 -14.31 20.25 20.59
CA PHE A 187 -15.41 21.11 21.01
C PHE A 187 -16.53 20.25 21.57
N THR A 188 -17.31 20.84 22.48
CA THR A 188 -18.66 20.39 22.81
C THR A 188 -19.57 21.56 22.51
N CYS A 189 -20.47 21.41 21.55
CA CYS A 189 -21.38 22.47 21.11
C CYS A 189 -22.84 22.04 21.29
N ASP A 190 -23.70 22.99 21.66
CA ASP A 190 -25.16 22.77 21.75
C ASP A 190 -25.81 22.70 20.36
N LEU A 191 -25.17 23.35 19.37
CA LEU A 191 -25.60 23.37 17.98
C LEU A 191 -24.62 22.64 17.07
N GLY A 192 -25.08 22.33 15.86
CA GLY A 192 -24.28 21.69 14.83
C GLY A 192 -24.26 20.17 14.94
N THR A 193 -23.56 19.55 14.00
CA THR A 193 -23.43 18.11 13.90
C THR A 193 -21.95 17.72 14.01
N PRO A 194 -21.56 16.93 15.01
CA PRO A 194 -20.19 16.43 15.12
C PRO A 194 -19.95 15.37 14.06
N TRP A 195 -18.78 15.42 13.43
CA TRP A 195 -18.37 14.40 12.45
C TRP A 195 -17.52 13.30 13.06
N TYR A 196 -16.84 13.62 14.15
CA TYR A 196 -15.99 12.70 14.92
C TYR A 196 -16.43 12.68 16.38
N TYR A 197 -16.27 11.57 17.08
CA TYR A 197 -16.41 11.51 18.53
C TYR A 197 -15.12 10.99 19.15
N ALA A 198 -14.57 11.76 20.06
CA ALA A 198 -13.61 11.28 21.04
C ALA A 198 -14.36 10.56 22.18
N SER A 199 -13.65 9.76 22.96
CA SER A 199 -14.26 8.98 24.06
C SER A 199 -14.79 9.84 25.21
N ASP A 200 -14.52 11.15 25.21
CA ASP A 200 -14.98 12.13 26.19
C ASP A 200 -16.16 12.98 25.67
N ASP A 201 -16.87 12.47 24.66
CA ASP A 201 -18.01 13.12 23.98
C ASP A 201 -17.69 14.47 23.34
N THR A 202 -16.40 14.76 23.13
CA THR A 202 -15.97 15.94 22.37
C THR A 202 -15.77 15.59 20.89
N SER A 203 -15.90 16.59 20.02
CA SER A 203 -15.61 16.43 18.60
C SER A 203 -14.53 17.39 18.12
N PRO A 204 -13.52 16.91 17.40
CA PRO A 204 -12.57 17.78 16.71
C PRO A 204 -13.14 18.45 15.45
N VAL A 205 -14.33 18.06 14.98
CA VAL A 205 -14.93 18.62 13.75
C VAL A 205 -16.43 18.77 13.91
N TYR A 206 -16.91 20.00 13.90
CA TYR A 206 -18.35 20.32 13.87
C TYR A 206 -18.74 20.97 12.55
N MET A 207 -19.98 20.73 12.15
CA MET A 207 -20.59 21.41 11.02
C MET A 207 -21.94 22.02 11.40
N PHE A 208 -22.16 23.26 11.00
CA PHE A 208 -23.31 24.08 11.32
C PHE A 208 -23.96 24.56 10.03
N LYS A 209 -25.29 24.58 10.00
CA LYS A 209 -26.04 25.13 8.87
C LYS A 209 -26.30 26.61 9.10
N THR A 210 -26.06 27.44 8.10
CA THR A 210 -26.37 28.87 8.16
C THR A 210 -27.84 29.13 7.80
N PRO A 211 -28.42 30.30 8.15
CA PRO A 211 -29.84 30.59 7.95
C PRO A 211 -30.35 30.43 6.51
N ARG A 212 -29.54 30.74 5.49
CA ARG A 212 -29.89 30.67 4.07
C ARG A 212 -29.31 29.45 3.35
N GLY A 213 -28.77 28.48 4.10
CA GLY A 213 -28.47 27.14 3.58
C GLY A 213 -27.02 26.89 3.15
N GLY A 214 -26.10 27.78 3.51
CA GLY A 214 -24.67 27.49 3.52
C GLY A 214 -24.22 26.71 4.75
N TRP A 215 -22.90 26.57 4.89
CA TRP A 215 -22.29 25.79 5.97
C TRP A 215 -21.18 26.56 6.68
N LEU A 216 -21.07 26.34 7.99
CA LEU A 216 -19.89 26.71 8.77
C LEU A 216 -19.29 25.42 9.33
N LYS A 217 -17.99 25.21 9.15
CA LYS A 217 -17.25 24.06 9.64
C LYS A 217 -16.19 24.53 10.62
N LEU A 218 -16.21 23.99 11.83
CA LEU A 218 -15.23 24.26 12.87
C LEU A 218 -14.28 23.06 12.99
N ILE A 219 -12.99 23.30 12.83
CA ILE A 219 -11.95 22.27 12.82
C ILE A 219 -10.96 22.51 13.96
N GLY A 220 -10.76 21.47 14.77
CA GLY A 220 -9.89 21.43 15.92
C GLY A 220 -8.39 21.45 15.68
N GLY A 221 -7.97 21.21 14.43
CA GLY A 221 -6.57 21.23 14.02
C GLY A 221 -5.97 22.63 14.12
N ASP A 222 -4.83 22.74 14.78
CA ASP A 222 -4.00 23.94 14.81
C ASP A 222 -2.82 23.77 13.85
N TRP A 223 -2.65 24.75 12.96
CA TRP A 223 -1.56 24.77 11.98
C TRP A 223 -0.24 25.38 12.50
N SER A 224 -0.17 25.70 13.80
CA SER A 224 1.04 26.19 14.47
C SER A 224 2.20 25.19 14.47
N ALA A 225 1.92 23.88 14.54
CA ALA A 225 2.93 22.83 14.49
C ALA A 225 3.12 22.28 13.08
N SER A 226 4.33 22.32 12.53
CA SER A 226 4.69 21.82 11.19
C SER A 226 4.58 20.28 10.99
N ARG A 227 3.82 19.56 11.84
CA ARG A 227 3.76 18.09 11.84
C ARG A 227 2.40 17.57 11.34
N LYS A 228 2.48 16.75 10.28
CA LYS A 228 1.49 15.75 9.79
C LYS A 228 0.03 16.23 9.66
N PHE A 229 -0.25 17.01 8.61
CA PHE A 229 -1.61 17.41 8.22
C PHE A 229 -2.32 16.45 7.25
N ALA A 230 -1.71 15.34 6.83
CA ALA A 230 -2.26 14.49 5.77
C ALA A 230 -3.70 14.00 6.07
N SER A 231 -4.02 13.70 7.33
CA SER A 231 -5.38 13.29 7.74
C SER A 231 -6.39 14.46 7.72
N TRP A 232 -5.93 15.68 8.00
CA TRP A 232 -6.76 16.89 8.03
C TRP A 232 -7.09 17.43 6.65
N GLN A 233 -6.28 17.04 5.67
CA GLN A 233 -6.42 17.49 4.31
C GLN A 233 -7.79 17.10 3.72
N SER A 234 -8.17 15.82 3.79
CA SER A 234 -9.48 15.37 3.32
C SER A 234 -10.65 16.07 4.03
N LEU A 235 -10.48 16.47 5.29
CA LEU A 235 -11.52 17.13 6.10
C LEU A 235 -11.79 18.57 5.68
N LEU A 236 -10.74 19.32 5.31
CA LEU A 236 -10.85 20.71 4.89
C LEU A 236 -11.76 20.85 3.65
N LEU A 237 -11.61 19.94 2.68
CA LEU A 237 -12.22 20.08 1.35
C LEU A 237 -13.55 19.35 1.18
N TYR A 238 -13.93 18.47 2.11
CA TYR A 238 -15.21 17.80 2.01
C TYR A 238 -16.36 18.82 2.11
N VAL A 239 -17.18 18.92 1.07
CA VAL A 239 -18.42 19.68 1.05
C VAL A 239 -19.56 18.68 1.14
N GLN A 240 -20.45 18.81 2.12
CA GLN A 240 -21.63 17.95 2.15
C GLN A 240 -22.49 18.24 0.90
N PRO A 241 -22.88 17.22 0.13
CA PRO A 241 -23.74 17.42 -1.03
C PRO A 241 -25.03 18.11 -0.58
N SER A 242 -25.42 19.18 -1.28
CA SER A 242 -26.68 19.87 -0.99
C SER A 242 -27.84 18.90 -1.21
N PRO A 243 -28.89 18.92 -0.36
CA PRO A 243 -30.09 18.14 -0.63
C PRO A 243 -30.62 18.51 -2.02
N PRO A 244 -31.10 17.54 -2.81
CA PRO A 244 -31.57 17.80 -4.16
C PRO A 244 -32.66 18.89 -4.13
N PRO A 245 -32.67 19.82 -5.10
CA PRO A 245 -33.67 20.87 -5.15
C PRO A 245 -35.07 20.24 -5.19
N PRO A 246 -36.08 20.86 -4.55
CA PRO A 246 -37.45 20.38 -4.63
C PRO A 246 -37.87 20.27 -6.10
N PRO A 247 -38.63 19.23 -6.48
CA PRO A 247 -39.02 19.02 -7.87
C PRO A 247 -39.72 20.27 -8.42
N SER A 248 -39.27 20.73 -9.60
CA SER A 248 -39.83 21.90 -10.28
C SER A 248 -41.35 21.74 -10.47
N PRO A 249 -42.15 22.82 -10.36
CA PRO A 249 -43.57 22.78 -10.71
C PRO A 249 -43.75 22.22 -12.14
N PRO A 250 -44.79 21.41 -12.39
CA PRO A 250 -45.05 20.83 -13.70
C PRO A 250 -45.15 21.93 -14.76
N SER A 251 -44.37 21.80 -15.84
CA SER A 251 -44.34 22.77 -16.93
C SER A 251 -45.72 22.89 -17.63
N PRO A 252 -46.12 24.08 -18.09
CA PRO A 252 -47.35 24.24 -18.86
C PRO A 252 -47.32 23.41 -20.16
N PRO A 253 -48.48 22.94 -20.64
CA PRO A 253 -48.58 22.04 -21.77
C PRO A 253 -47.98 22.65 -23.05
N PRO A 254 -47.23 21.85 -23.86
CA PRO A 254 -46.50 22.34 -25.02
C PRO A 254 -47.45 22.83 -26.13
N ALA A 255 -47.13 24.00 -26.69
CA ALA A 255 -47.77 24.53 -27.88
C ALA A 255 -47.48 23.65 -29.12
N ARG A 256 -48.42 23.66 -30.09
CA ARG A 256 -48.46 22.78 -31.27
C ARG A 256 -47.14 22.70 -32.06
N PRO A 257 -46.79 21.54 -32.64
CA PRO A 257 -45.57 21.35 -33.42
C PRO A 257 -45.60 22.13 -34.74
N SER A 258 -44.50 22.85 -35.04
CA SER A 258 -44.19 23.40 -36.36
C SER A 258 -43.46 22.36 -37.24
N LEU A 259 -43.62 22.51 -38.55
CA LEU A 259 -43.21 21.56 -39.61
C LEU A 259 -41.70 21.27 -39.65
N PRO A 260 -41.31 20.06 -40.10
CA PRO A 260 -39.91 19.63 -40.13
C PRO A 260 -39.09 20.30 -41.26
N PRO A 261 -37.80 20.61 -41.02
CA PRO A 261 -36.89 21.15 -42.03
C PRO A 261 -36.36 20.08 -43.01
N PRO A 262 -35.92 20.48 -44.22
CA PRO A 262 -35.51 19.57 -45.28
C PRO A 262 -34.17 18.84 -45.01
N PRO A 263 -33.97 17.67 -45.64
CA PRO A 263 -32.84 16.77 -45.38
C PRO A 263 -31.50 17.31 -45.91
N ARG A 264 -30.42 17.08 -45.14
CA ARG A 264 -29.03 17.42 -45.51
C ARG A 264 -28.41 16.42 -46.49
N PRO A 265 -27.47 16.87 -47.34
CA PRO A 265 -26.76 16.02 -48.31
C PRO A 265 -25.75 15.07 -47.64
N PRO A 266 -25.43 13.93 -48.30
CA PRO A 266 -24.57 12.88 -47.76
C PRO A 266 -23.07 13.26 -47.77
N PRO A 267 -22.28 12.76 -46.80
CA PRO A 267 -20.83 13.02 -46.72
C PRO A 267 -20.02 12.20 -47.73
N PRO A 268 -18.82 12.70 -48.13
CA PRO A 268 -17.95 12.06 -49.11
C PRO A 268 -17.23 10.80 -48.58
N PRO A 269 -16.84 9.87 -49.47
CA PRO A 269 -16.22 8.60 -49.09
C PRO A 269 -14.76 8.74 -48.60
N PRO A 270 -14.30 7.84 -47.71
CA PRO A 270 -12.96 7.89 -47.13
C PRO A 270 -11.84 7.48 -48.11
N PRO A 271 -10.60 7.99 -47.92
CA PRO A 271 -9.45 7.68 -48.77
C PRO A 271 -8.88 6.28 -48.54
N ARG A 272 -8.32 5.69 -49.60
CA ARG A 272 -7.77 4.32 -49.63
C ARG A 272 -6.48 4.15 -48.80
N PRO A 273 -6.21 2.94 -48.26
CA PRO A 273 -5.00 2.65 -47.50
C PRO A 273 -3.74 2.54 -48.39
N PRO A 274 -2.54 2.87 -47.85
CA PRO A 274 -1.27 2.71 -48.56
C PRO A 274 -0.80 1.25 -48.65
N PRO A 275 0.04 0.91 -49.65
CA PRO A 275 0.53 -0.44 -49.90
C PRO A 275 1.55 -0.96 -48.86
N PRO A 276 1.68 -2.29 -48.69
CA PRO A 276 2.53 -2.90 -47.68
C PRO A 276 4.03 -2.74 -47.98
N PRO A 277 4.88 -2.59 -46.95
CA PRO A 277 6.33 -2.47 -47.11
C PRO A 277 7.00 -3.81 -47.46
N LYS A 278 8.02 -3.72 -48.33
CA LYS A 278 8.84 -4.85 -48.81
C LYS A 278 9.66 -5.48 -47.67
N SER A 279 9.78 -6.80 -47.71
CA SER A 279 10.54 -7.65 -46.79
C SER A 279 12.05 -7.33 -46.79
N SER A 280 12.64 -7.35 -45.59
CA SER A 280 14.10 -7.22 -45.37
C SER A 280 14.81 -8.58 -45.45
N PRO A 281 16.10 -8.63 -45.84
CA PRO A 281 16.87 -9.85 -46.03
C PRO A 281 17.27 -10.56 -44.71
N PRO A 282 17.59 -11.86 -44.76
CA PRO A 282 17.92 -12.68 -43.59
C PRO A 282 19.30 -12.35 -42.99
N SER A 283 19.38 -12.41 -41.66
CA SER A 283 20.61 -12.17 -40.88
C SER A 283 21.60 -13.33 -40.97
N PRO A 284 22.93 -13.07 -40.92
CA PRO A 284 23.98 -14.09 -40.96
C PRO A 284 24.06 -14.94 -39.68
N PRO A 285 24.61 -16.17 -39.76
CA PRO A 285 24.72 -17.08 -38.63
C PRO A 285 25.77 -16.63 -37.59
N PRO A 286 25.55 -16.93 -36.30
CA PRO A 286 26.45 -16.54 -35.21
C PRO A 286 27.76 -17.35 -35.19
N PRO A 287 28.87 -16.75 -34.71
CA PRO A 287 30.18 -17.40 -34.61
C PRO A 287 30.23 -18.48 -33.51
N PRO A 288 31.13 -19.48 -33.66
CA PRO A 288 31.28 -20.57 -32.70
C PRO A 288 31.83 -20.10 -31.35
N PRO A 289 31.41 -20.72 -30.24
CA PRO A 289 31.84 -20.33 -28.89
C PRO A 289 33.30 -20.75 -28.61
N PRO A 290 34.01 -19.98 -27.76
CA PRO A 290 35.39 -20.26 -27.37
C PRO A 290 35.51 -21.52 -26.49
N PRO A 291 36.69 -22.19 -26.50
CA PRO A 291 36.93 -23.41 -25.73
C PRO A 291 36.92 -23.17 -24.22
N SER A 292 36.27 -24.10 -23.50
CA SER A 292 36.12 -24.06 -22.04
C SER A 292 37.45 -24.22 -21.29
N PRO A 293 37.66 -23.49 -20.18
CA PRO A 293 38.85 -23.64 -19.34
C PRO A 293 38.87 -24.98 -18.57
N PRO A 294 40.06 -25.47 -18.20
CA PRO A 294 40.22 -26.75 -17.50
C PRO A 294 39.62 -26.73 -16.08
N PRO A 295 39.10 -27.87 -15.58
CA PRO A 295 38.47 -27.96 -14.28
C PRO A 295 39.48 -27.74 -13.13
N PRO A 296 39.08 -27.04 -12.05
CA PRO A 296 39.93 -26.85 -10.88
C PRO A 296 40.10 -28.14 -10.08
N SER A 297 41.33 -28.37 -9.62
CA SER A 297 41.74 -29.50 -8.80
C SER A 297 40.95 -29.60 -7.49
N ALA A 298 40.55 -30.83 -7.12
CA ALA A 298 39.78 -31.12 -5.92
C ALA A 298 40.50 -30.65 -4.62
N PRO A 299 39.78 -30.04 -3.66
CA PRO A 299 40.36 -29.68 -2.36
C PRO A 299 40.70 -30.92 -1.53
N ARG A 300 41.85 -30.90 -0.86
CA ARG A 300 42.26 -31.94 0.11
C ARG A 300 41.33 -31.90 1.34
N PRO A 301 41.03 -33.07 1.94
CA PRO A 301 40.24 -33.15 3.16
C PRO A 301 40.97 -32.47 4.35
N PRO A 302 40.23 -31.79 5.24
CA PRO A 302 40.80 -31.18 6.43
C PRO A 302 41.22 -32.24 7.48
N PRO A 303 42.27 -31.97 8.26
CA PRO A 303 42.71 -32.85 9.33
C PRO A 303 41.68 -32.94 10.48
N PRO A 304 41.62 -34.07 11.20
CA PRO A 304 40.68 -34.27 12.30
C PRO A 304 40.97 -33.34 13.49
N SER A 305 39.91 -32.77 14.06
CA SER A 305 39.96 -31.88 15.22
C SER A 305 40.40 -32.61 16.50
N PRO A 306 41.18 -31.96 17.38
CA PRO A 306 41.59 -32.53 18.65
C PRO A 306 40.43 -32.62 19.66
N PRO A 307 40.47 -33.59 20.61
CA PRO A 307 39.43 -33.77 21.61
C PRO A 307 39.39 -32.63 22.65
N PRO A 308 38.20 -32.28 23.18
CA PRO A 308 38.04 -31.20 24.14
C PRO A 308 38.63 -31.55 25.53
N PRO A 309 39.13 -30.55 26.27
CA PRO A 309 39.68 -30.72 27.62
C PRO A 309 38.58 -30.97 28.68
N PRO A 310 38.89 -31.70 29.77
CA PRO A 310 37.95 -32.00 30.84
C PRO A 310 37.60 -30.76 31.67
N THR A 311 36.30 -30.57 31.94
CA THR A 311 35.77 -29.50 32.78
C THR A 311 36.06 -29.72 34.28
N PRO A 312 36.39 -28.66 35.05
CA PRO A 312 36.63 -28.74 36.50
C PRO A 312 35.36 -29.02 37.32
N LYS A 313 35.50 -29.85 38.37
CA LYS A 313 34.46 -30.11 39.38
C LYS A 313 34.23 -28.87 40.26
N ALA A 314 32.97 -28.44 40.38
CA ALA A 314 32.54 -27.45 41.36
C ALA A 314 32.09 -28.12 42.68
N PRO A 315 32.18 -27.41 43.83
CA PRO A 315 32.00 -27.99 45.16
C PRO A 315 30.56 -27.95 45.69
N ASN A 316 30.30 -28.92 46.57
CA ASN A 316 29.07 -29.27 47.28
C ASN A 316 28.13 -28.12 47.70
N SER A 317 26.86 -28.24 47.28
CA SER A 317 25.70 -27.61 47.93
C SER A 317 24.86 -28.68 48.67
N PRO A 318 24.21 -28.34 49.80
CA PRO A 318 23.51 -29.28 50.69
C PRO A 318 22.26 -29.92 50.05
N PRO A 319 21.85 -31.12 50.53
CA PRO A 319 20.79 -31.90 49.90
C PRO A 319 19.39 -31.31 50.15
N PRO A 320 18.52 -31.28 49.13
CA PRO A 320 17.10 -30.93 49.28
C PRO A 320 16.29 -32.04 49.97
N PRO A 321 15.14 -31.70 50.59
CA PRO A 321 14.28 -32.64 51.29
C PRO A 321 13.66 -33.70 50.37
N PRO A 322 13.32 -34.89 50.90
CA PRO A 322 12.83 -36.02 50.11
C PRO A 322 11.45 -35.74 49.48
N PRO A 323 11.26 -36.10 48.20
CA PRO A 323 9.97 -35.96 47.53
C PRO A 323 8.93 -36.97 48.04
N PRO A 324 7.62 -36.63 47.94
CA PRO A 324 6.52 -37.52 48.30
C PRO A 324 6.45 -38.76 47.40
N PRO A 325 5.85 -39.86 47.89
CA PRO A 325 5.81 -41.15 47.20
C PRO A 325 5.04 -41.09 45.86
N PRO A 326 5.52 -41.79 44.81
CA PRO A 326 4.86 -41.83 43.51
C PRO A 326 3.48 -42.51 43.59
N GLY A 327 2.48 -41.89 42.96
CA GLY A 327 1.19 -42.55 42.71
C GLY A 327 1.32 -43.73 41.73
N PRO A 328 0.35 -44.66 41.73
CA PRO A 328 0.40 -45.87 40.90
C PRO A 328 0.40 -45.55 39.41
N SER A 329 1.36 -46.16 38.71
CA SER A 329 1.55 -46.05 37.25
C SER A 329 0.35 -46.63 36.51
N PRO A 330 -0.21 -45.95 35.49
CA PRO A 330 -1.22 -46.53 34.62
C PRO A 330 -0.61 -47.66 33.77
N SER A 331 -1.37 -48.75 33.64
CA SER A 331 -0.99 -49.96 32.88
C SER A 331 -0.73 -49.65 31.40
N PRO A 332 0.31 -50.26 30.81
CA PRO A 332 0.61 -50.09 29.38
C PRO A 332 -0.50 -50.70 28.49
N PRO A 333 -0.84 -50.05 27.36
CA PRO A 333 -1.77 -50.61 26.40
C PRO A 333 -1.19 -51.87 25.72
N PRO A 334 -2.03 -52.83 25.31
CA PRO A 334 -1.59 -54.08 24.70
C PRO A 334 -0.88 -53.86 23.36
N PRO A 335 0.11 -54.70 23.02
CA PRO A 335 0.88 -54.60 21.78
C PRO A 335 -0.02 -54.83 20.55
N ARG A 336 0.13 -53.98 19.54
CA ARG A 336 -0.55 -54.14 18.25
C ARG A 336 -0.04 -55.41 17.54
N PRO A 337 -0.92 -56.16 16.86
CA PRO A 337 -0.54 -57.33 16.08
C PRO A 337 0.38 -56.95 14.90
N PRO A 338 1.30 -57.85 14.51
CA PRO A 338 2.24 -57.61 13.41
C PRO A 338 1.49 -57.49 12.06
N PRO A 339 1.94 -56.60 11.16
CA PRO A 339 1.37 -56.46 9.82
C PRO A 339 1.61 -57.74 8.99
N SER A 340 0.55 -58.20 8.32
CA SER A 340 0.58 -59.33 7.40
C SER A 340 1.56 -59.11 6.24
N PRO A 341 2.29 -60.16 5.79
CA PRO A 341 3.22 -60.06 4.68
C PRO A 341 2.50 -59.76 3.36
N PRO A 342 3.10 -58.94 2.47
CA PRO A 342 2.55 -58.64 1.16
C PRO A 342 2.52 -59.89 0.26
N PRO A 343 1.53 -60.00 -0.66
CA PRO A 343 1.40 -61.13 -1.56
C PRO A 343 2.60 -61.25 -2.52
N PRO A 344 2.99 -62.49 -2.90
CA PRO A 344 4.11 -62.74 -3.80
C PRO A 344 3.87 -62.13 -5.18
N SER A 345 4.87 -61.40 -5.67
CA SER A 345 4.88 -60.81 -7.01
C SER A 345 4.89 -61.90 -8.09
N PRO A 346 4.19 -61.71 -9.22
CA PRO A 346 4.16 -62.68 -10.32
C PRO A 346 5.55 -62.82 -10.98
N SER A 347 5.91 -64.08 -11.29
CA SER A 347 7.16 -64.44 -11.96
C SER A 347 7.37 -63.68 -13.28
N PRO A 348 8.57 -63.13 -13.53
CA PRO A 348 8.91 -62.53 -14.81
C PRO A 348 8.98 -63.58 -15.91
N SER A 349 8.36 -63.28 -17.06
CA SER A 349 8.41 -64.08 -18.28
C SER A 349 9.84 -64.16 -18.85
N PRO A 350 10.22 -65.26 -19.54
CA PRO A 350 11.56 -65.45 -20.07
C PRO A 350 11.92 -64.41 -21.14
N PRO A 351 13.18 -63.95 -21.17
CA PRO A 351 13.63 -62.93 -22.11
C PRO A 351 13.71 -63.50 -23.53
N VAL A 352 13.04 -62.84 -24.46
CA VAL A 352 13.20 -63.06 -25.90
C VAL A 352 14.57 -62.53 -26.30
N SER A 353 15.45 -63.43 -26.75
CA SER A 353 16.78 -63.15 -27.27
C SER A 353 16.72 -62.26 -28.50
N ARG A 354 16.99 -60.96 -28.33
CA ARG A 354 17.29 -60.05 -29.44
C ARG A 354 18.81 -60.00 -29.67
N PRO A 355 19.26 -59.97 -30.95
CA PRO A 355 20.67 -59.89 -31.29
C PRO A 355 21.30 -58.57 -30.79
N PRO A 356 22.60 -58.58 -30.42
CA PRO A 356 23.25 -57.44 -29.80
C PRO A 356 23.37 -56.26 -30.76
N LEU A 357 22.84 -55.10 -30.35
CA LEU A 357 23.13 -53.84 -31.03
C LEU A 357 24.58 -53.41 -30.77
N PRO A 358 25.23 -52.76 -31.76
CA PRO A 358 26.59 -52.24 -31.62
C PRO A 358 26.69 -51.23 -30.46
N PRO A 359 27.87 -51.13 -29.81
CA PRO A 359 28.06 -50.29 -28.63
C PRO A 359 27.82 -48.82 -28.96
N LEU A 360 26.88 -48.19 -28.24
CA LEU A 360 26.68 -46.75 -28.31
C LEU A 360 27.91 -46.02 -27.73
N PRO A 361 28.31 -44.89 -28.34
CA PRO A 361 29.38 -44.05 -27.84
C PRO A 361 29.09 -43.57 -26.41
N PRO A 362 30.15 -43.36 -25.58
CA PRO A 362 30.00 -42.97 -24.18
C PRO A 362 29.23 -41.66 -24.06
N SER A 363 28.12 -41.70 -23.33
CA SER A 363 27.29 -40.54 -23.04
C SER A 363 28.13 -39.44 -22.38
N PRO A 364 28.01 -38.17 -22.81
CA PRO A 364 28.68 -37.07 -22.15
C PRO A 364 28.24 -36.98 -20.68
N PRO A 365 29.14 -36.59 -19.76
CA PRO A 365 28.81 -36.46 -18.35
C PRO A 365 27.62 -35.50 -18.18
N PRO A 366 26.66 -35.84 -17.29
CA PRO A 366 25.49 -35.00 -17.07
C PRO A 366 25.94 -33.60 -16.68
N ARG A 367 25.44 -32.59 -17.41
CA ARG A 367 25.67 -31.19 -17.04
C ARG A 367 25.24 -31.01 -15.57
N PRO A 368 26.05 -30.31 -14.74
CA PRO A 368 25.59 -29.89 -13.43
C PRO A 368 24.24 -29.18 -13.61
N SER A 369 23.23 -29.63 -12.87
CA SER A 369 21.93 -28.97 -12.86
C SER A 369 22.16 -27.48 -12.59
N PRO A 370 21.59 -26.57 -13.39
CA PRO A 370 21.68 -25.14 -13.07
C PRO A 370 21.20 -24.93 -11.63
N PRO A 371 21.86 -24.07 -10.84
CA PRO A 371 21.41 -23.77 -9.49
C PRO A 371 19.93 -23.33 -9.55
N PRO A 372 19.09 -23.76 -8.59
CA PRO A 372 17.69 -23.37 -8.53
C PRO A 372 17.56 -21.84 -8.69
N PRO A 373 16.60 -21.33 -9.47
CA PRO A 373 16.34 -19.90 -9.56
C PRO A 373 16.19 -19.32 -8.15
N ALA A 374 16.83 -18.19 -7.88
CA ALA A 374 16.63 -17.48 -6.62
C ALA A 374 15.13 -17.21 -6.43
N PRO A 375 14.58 -17.36 -5.20
CA PRO A 375 13.18 -17.06 -4.95
C PRO A 375 12.89 -15.61 -5.36
N PRO A 376 11.69 -15.31 -5.89
CA PRO A 376 11.30 -13.94 -6.20
C PRO A 376 11.41 -13.09 -4.94
N SER A 377 11.89 -11.86 -5.10
CA SER A 377 12.00 -10.90 -4.01
C SER A 377 10.61 -10.51 -3.53
N ASP A 378 10.36 -10.63 -2.22
CA ASP A 378 9.11 -10.21 -1.57
C ASP A 378 8.93 -8.69 -1.70
N ALA A 379 10.03 -7.95 -1.56
CA ALA A 379 10.06 -6.50 -1.52
C ALA A 379 11.41 -5.97 -2.03
N SER A 380 11.48 -4.70 -2.41
CA SER A 380 12.77 -4.02 -2.65
C SER A 380 13.48 -3.70 -1.34
N LEU A 381 12.70 -3.49 -0.26
CA LEU A 381 13.20 -3.24 1.08
C LEU A 381 12.17 -3.68 2.13
N ILE A 382 12.63 -4.30 3.21
CA ILE A 382 11.80 -4.63 4.37
C ILE A 382 12.23 -3.78 5.56
N ILE A 383 11.27 -3.09 6.17
CA ILE A 383 11.41 -2.43 7.47
C ILE A 383 10.95 -3.43 8.54
N LEU A 384 11.87 -3.84 9.41
CA LEU A 384 11.58 -4.68 10.54
C LEU A 384 10.86 -3.86 11.62
N THR A 385 9.72 -4.35 12.08
CA THR A 385 8.86 -3.68 13.08
C THR A 385 8.56 -4.61 14.25
N ASP A 386 8.50 -4.08 15.46
CA ASP A 386 8.05 -4.76 16.67
C ASP A 386 6.60 -4.33 17.04
N PRO A 387 5.93 -5.07 17.94
CA PRO A 387 4.70 -4.59 18.56
C PRO A 387 4.92 -3.23 19.24
N VAL A 388 4.00 -2.32 18.96
CA VAL A 388 4.08 -0.87 19.12
C VAL A 388 4.66 -0.40 20.48
N ASP A 389 5.88 0.13 20.44
CA ASP A 389 6.36 1.14 21.40
C ASP A 389 5.94 2.53 20.87
N PRO A 390 5.10 3.29 21.59
CA PRO A 390 4.58 4.58 21.13
C PRO A 390 5.66 5.61 20.81
N ASP A 391 6.82 5.57 21.48
CA ASP A 391 7.91 6.52 21.24
C ASP A 391 8.62 6.27 19.89
N ASP A 392 8.51 5.04 19.41
CA ASP A 392 9.14 4.55 18.18
C ASP A 392 8.28 4.70 16.93
N VAL A 393 6.96 4.81 17.10
CA VAL A 393 6.01 4.95 15.99
C VAL A 393 6.38 6.12 15.10
N LEU A 394 6.75 7.25 15.70
CA LEU A 394 7.13 8.43 14.93
C LEU A 394 8.38 8.18 14.09
N ARG A 395 9.41 7.56 14.66
CA ARG A 395 10.69 7.24 14.00
C ARG A 395 10.49 6.27 12.84
N LYS A 396 9.72 5.20 13.07
CA LYS A 396 9.38 4.18 12.06
C LYS A 396 8.57 4.74 10.91
N ILE A 397 7.56 5.58 11.20
CA ILE A 397 6.80 6.27 10.15
C ILE A 397 7.71 7.21 9.35
N GLN A 398 8.56 7.98 10.03
CA GLN A 398 9.44 8.93 9.33
C GLN A 398 10.46 8.21 8.45
N LEU A 399 11.00 7.09 8.91
CA LEU A 399 11.83 6.19 8.12
C LEU A 399 11.07 5.66 6.89
N GLN A 400 9.84 5.18 7.08
CA GLN A 400 9.02 4.66 5.99
C GLN A 400 8.75 5.73 4.92
N ILE A 401 8.34 6.94 5.31
CA ILE A 401 8.12 8.07 4.39
C ILE A 401 9.40 8.37 3.62
N THR A 402 10.52 8.41 4.33
CA THR A 402 11.84 8.67 3.76
C THR A 402 12.21 7.66 2.69
N LEU A 403 12.02 6.37 2.98
CA LEU A 403 12.33 5.30 2.04
C LEU A 403 11.36 5.28 0.86
N LEU A 404 10.06 5.54 1.07
CA LEU A 404 9.09 5.68 -0.03
C LEU A 404 9.47 6.80 -1.00
N GLN A 405 10.02 7.90 -0.47
CA GLN A 405 10.50 9.02 -1.29
C GLN A 405 11.80 8.70 -2.01
N LEU A 406 12.65 7.84 -1.45
CA LEU A 406 13.90 7.39 -2.05
C LEU A 406 13.70 6.28 -3.11
N TYR A 407 12.62 5.49 -2.97
CA TYR A 407 12.20 4.42 -3.88
C TYR A 407 10.84 4.70 -4.56
N PRO A 408 10.65 5.85 -5.22
CA PRO A 408 9.34 6.25 -5.73
C PRO A 408 8.84 5.36 -6.89
N ALA A 409 9.75 4.61 -7.54
CA ALA A 409 9.45 3.81 -8.72
C ALA A 409 9.05 2.35 -8.42
N ASP A 410 9.45 1.81 -7.26
CA ASP A 410 9.32 0.37 -7.00
C ASP A 410 8.24 0.03 -5.97
N GLY A 411 7.79 0.98 -5.15
CA GLY A 411 6.61 0.87 -4.26
C GLY A 411 6.62 -0.28 -3.23
N SER A 412 7.62 -1.16 -3.26
CA SER A 412 7.68 -2.43 -2.53
C SER A 412 8.51 -2.27 -1.26
N ILE A 413 8.13 -1.30 -0.43
CA ILE A 413 8.63 -1.21 0.94
C ILE A 413 7.60 -1.87 1.84
N MET A 414 7.98 -2.97 2.47
CA MET A 414 7.11 -3.71 3.38
C MET A 414 7.53 -3.49 4.84
N GLN A 415 6.56 -3.45 5.75
CA GLN A 415 6.81 -3.51 7.19
C GLN A 415 6.49 -4.92 7.68
N MET A 416 7.45 -5.57 8.35
CA MET A 416 7.30 -6.96 8.78
C MET A 416 7.97 -7.19 10.13
N ALA A 417 7.36 -8.01 11.00
CA ALA A 417 7.99 -8.46 12.24
C ALA A 417 9.04 -9.55 12.03
N THR A 418 9.02 -10.19 10.86
CA THR A 418 9.97 -11.25 10.48
C THR A 418 10.69 -10.90 9.17
N PRO A 419 11.91 -11.41 8.96
CA PRO A 419 12.65 -11.19 7.73
C PRO A 419 11.97 -11.92 6.57
N GLY A 420 11.76 -11.23 5.45
CA GLY A 420 11.43 -11.84 4.15
C GLY A 420 12.62 -11.88 3.20
N TYR A 421 12.39 -12.20 1.92
CA TYR A 421 13.37 -12.09 0.85
C TYR A 421 13.35 -10.69 0.25
N ALA A 422 14.15 -9.78 0.78
CA ALA A 422 14.38 -8.45 0.20
C ALA A 422 15.88 -8.16 0.12
N PRO A 423 16.37 -7.42 -0.88
CA PRO A 423 17.79 -7.05 -0.98
C PRO A 423 18.28 -6.29 0.25
N VAL A 424 17.38 -5.57 0.93
CA VAL A 424 17.67 -4.77 2.11
C VAL A 424 16.64 -5.01 3.21
N HIS A 425 17.13 -5.26 4.42
CA HIS A 425 16.35 -5.22 5.65
C HIS A 425 16.86 -4.09 6.51
N THR A 426 15.96 -3.22 6.98
CA THR A 426 16.31 -2.17 7.93
C THR A 426 15.47 -2.29 9.18
N GLY A 427 16.01 -1.96 10.34
CA GLY A 427 15.24 -1.87 11.57
C GLY A 427 15.99 -1.07 12.61
N PHE A 428 15.26 -0.63 13.64
CA PHE A 428 15.86 0.03 14.79
C PHE A 428 16.48 -1.00 15.74
N ASP A 429 17.54 -0.61 16.43
CA ASP A 429 18.26 -1.46 17.37
C ASP A 429 17.36 -2.06 18.46
N ASN A 430 16.45 -1.31 19.04
CA ASN A 430 15.43 -1.82 19.98
C ASN A 430 14.51 -2.86 19.34
N THR A 431 14.07 -2.66 18.09
CA THR A 431 13.32 -3.67 17.34
C THR A 431 14.14 -4.94 17.17
N PHE A 432 15.43 -4.82 16.86
CA PHE A 432 16.36 -5.95 16.75
C PHE A 432 16.54 -6.71 18.06
N LEU A 433 16.56 -6.03 19.20
CA LEU A 433 16.60 -6.66 20.53
C LEU A 433 15.32 -7.45 20.81
N GLY A 434 14.17 -6.93 20.36
CA GLY A 434 12.88 -7.62 20.44
C GLY A 434 12.74 -8.84 19.52
N LEU A 435 13.63 -9.01 18.53
CA LEU A 435 13.57 -10.15 17.61
C LEU A 435 13.97 -11.47 18.31
N SER A 436 13.17 -12.51 18.04
CA SER A 436 13.47 -13.87 18.48
C SER A 436 14.85 -14.33 17.96
N VAL A 437 15.50 -15.24 18.70
CA VAL A 437 16.79 -15.82 18.29
C VAL A 437 16.72 -16.48 16.90
N PRO A 438 15.66 -17.25 16.55
CA PRO A 438 15.48 -17.76 15.19
C PRO A 438 15.44 -16.66 14.13
N THR A 439 14.72 -15.56 14.40
CA THR A 439 14.63 -14.41 13.49
C THR A 439 15.98 -13.75 13.26
N ARG A 440 16.76 -13.50 14.32
CA ARG A 440 18.13 -12.95 14.20
C ARG A 440 19.06 -13.89 13.42
N THR A 441 18.93 -15.19 13.65
CA THR A 441 19.67 -16.22 12.90
C THR A 441 19.30 -16.22 11.42
N ALA A 442 18.03 -16.01 11.08
CA ALA A 442 17.57 -15.90 9.70
C ALA A 442 18.15 -14.66 9.00
N LEU A 443 18.15 -13.48 9.63
CA LEU A 443 18.76 -12.26 9.07
C LEU A 443 20.24 -12.46 8.75
N ARG A 444 20.98 -13.08 9.66
CA ARG A 444 22.38 -13.40 9.41
C ARG A 444 22.56 -14.36 8.23
N ARG A 445 21.70 -15.36 8.08
CA ARG A 445 21.73 -16.28 6.93
C ARG A 445 21.49 -15.52 5.63
N LEU A 446 20.54 -14.58 5.61
CA LEU A 446 20.25 -13.73 4.46
C LEU A 446 21.46 -12.85 4.11
N MET A 447 22.15 -12.28 5.10
CA MET A 447 23.40 -11.55 4.85
C MET A 447 24.47 -12.43 4.19
N LEU A 448 24.67 -13.66 4.69
CA LEU A 448 25.59 -14.62 4.08
C LEU A 448 25.20 -15.04 2.66
N GLN A 449 23.97 -14.74 2.22
CA GLN A 449 23.48 -14.95 0.86
C GLN A 449 23.62 -13.73 -0.04
N GLY A 450 24.07 -12.58 0.47
CA GLY A 450 24.35 -11.39 -0.33
C GLY A 450 23.47 -10.18 -0.04
N LEU A 451 22.60 -10.29 0.96
CA LEU A 451 21.64 -9.24 1.30
C LEU A 451 22.27 -8.22 2.26
N ALA A 452 21.71 -7.00 2.27
CA ALA A 452 22.11 -5.94 3.18
C ALA A 452 21.17 -5.90 4.39
N VAL A 453 21.75 -5.82 5.60
CA VAL A 453 21.01 -5.55 6.83
C VAL A 453 21.52 -4.24 7.41
N THR A 454 20.60 -3.30 7.67
CA THR A 454 20.91 -2.01 8.28
C THR A 454 20.23 -1.91 9.64
N ILE A 455 21.01 -1.56 10.67
CA ILE A 455 20.51 -1.26 12.01
C ILE A 455 20.60 0.24 12.22
N ILE A 456 19.48 0.86 12.54
CA ILE A 456 19.44 2.25 12.98
C ILE A 456 19.72 2.27 14.48
N VAL A 457 20.82 2.90 14.86
CA VAL A 457 21.26 2.96 16.25
C VAL A 457 20.70 4.20 16.91
N THR A 458 19.86 4.00 17.90
CA THR A 458 19.15 5.05 18.63
C THR A 458 19.97 5.51 19.85
N PRO A 459 19.74 6.72 20.38
CA PRO A 459 20.37 7.17 21.63
C PRO A 459 20.04 6.29 22.84
N GLU A 460 18.90 5.62 22.86
CA GLU A 460 18.38 4.90 24.03
C GLU A 460 19.02 3.52 24.23
N THR A 461 19.44 2.83 23.17
CA THR A 461 19.98 1.45 23.30
C THR A 461 21.31 1.39 24.04
N SER A 462 21.46 0.54 25.07
CA SER A 462 22.72 0.50 25.81
C SER A 462 23.92 0.05 24.94
N GLN A 463 25.14 0.40 25.35
CA GLN A 463 26.35 -0.06 24.65
C GLN A 463 26.47 -1.60 24.66
N ALA A 464 26.06 -2.24 25.75
CA ALA A 464 26.07 -3.69 25.90
C ALA A 464 25.10 -4.35 24.92
N ASP A 465 23.89 -3.79 24.78
CA ASP A 465 22.88 -4.27 23.84
C ASP A 465 23.34 -4.11 22.39
N LEU A 466 23.92 -2.96 22.04
CA LEU A 466 24.48 -2.75 20.70
C LEU A 466 25.58 -3.78 20.37
N SER A 467 26.48 -4.05 21.32
CA SER A 467 27.53 -5.07 21.16
C SER A 467 26.93 -6.48 21.07
N SER A 468 25.82 -6.75 21.75
CA SER A 468 25.07 -8.01 21.66
C SER A 468 24.42 -8.21 20.27
N ILE A 469 23.79 -7.17 19.71
CA ILE A 469 23.22 -7.18 18.35
C ILE A 469 24.32 -7.55 17.34
N LEU A 470 25.46 -6.88 17.42
CA LEU A 470 26.59 -7.11 16.52
C LEU A 470 27.21 -8.49 16.67
N SER A 471 27.45 -8.93 17.91
CA SER A 471 27.99 -10.26 18.18
C SER A 471 27.08 -11.35 17.59
N SER A 472 25.75 -11.16 17.66
CA SER A 472 24.76 -12.06 17.08
C SER A 472 24.81 -12.08 15.54
N LEU A 473 24.84 -10.91 14.89
CA LEU A 473 24.84 -10.79 13.43
C LEU A 473 26.18 -11.17 12.78
N LEU A 474 27.30 -10.89 13.44
CA LEU A 474 28.65 -11.16 12.94
C LEU A 474 29.23 -12.51 13.40
N ASN A 475 28.58 -13.21 14.33
CA ASN A 475 29.14 -14.40 15.01
C ASN A 475 30.43 -14.17 15.79
N SER A 476 30.73 -12.93 16.14
CA SER A 476 32.04 -12.60 16.67
C SER A 476 31.88 -12.00 18.06
N THR A 477 32.44 -12.66 19.08
CA THR A 477 32.48 -12.13 20.44
C THR A 477 33.39 -10.90 20.56
N SER A 478 34.24 -10.66 19.55
CA SER A 478 35.08 -9.46 19.46
C SER A 478 34.38 -8.25 18.84
N ALA A 479 33.13 -8.38 18.39
CA ALA A 479 32.37 -7.28 17.81
C ALA A 479 31.81 -6.35 18.90
N ILE A 480 32.70 -5.54 19.47
CA ILE A 480 32.37 -4.56 20.50
C ILE A 480 32.24 -3.19 19.85
N CYS A 481 31.16 -2.47 20.16
CA CYS A 481 31.04 -1.06 19.79
C CYS A 481 30.76 -0.21 21.02
N THR A 482 31.40 0.95 21.09
CA THR A 482 31.05 2.05 21.99
C THR A 482 30.23 3.07 21.23
N LYS A 483 29.30 3.75 21.92
CA LYS A 483 28.48 4.80 21.33
C LYS A 483 28.49 6.06 22.16
N ARG A 484 28.31 7.21 21.50
CA ARG A 484 28.21 8.53 22.13
C ARG A 484 27.16 9.36 21.40
N ASN A 485 26.19 9.91 22.14
CA ASN A 485 25.23 10.84 21.56
C ASN A 485 25.93 12.18 21.25
N MET A 486 25.76 12.68 20.03
CA MET A 486 26.35 13.92 19.56
C MET A 486 25.53 15.15 19.94
N ASN A 487 24.25 15.00 20.31
CA ASN A 487 23.35 16.09 20.73
C ASN A 487 23.38 17.30 19.76
N GLY A 488 23.31 17.04 18.45
CA GLY A 488 23.35 18.11 17.43
C GLY A 488 24.70 18.81 17.26
N LYS A 489 25.75 18.34 17.94
CA LYS A 489 27.10 18.94 17.90
C LYS A 489 28.07 18.07 17.12
N GLY A 490 28.94 18.73 16.35
CA GLY A 490 30.02 18.09 15.60
C GLY A 490 29.77 18.06 14.10
N THR A 491 30.88 17.99 13.37
CA THR A 491 30.90 17.85 11.91
C THR A 491 31.20 16.41 11.54
N VAL A 492 30.54 15.95 10.50
CA VAL A 492 30.71 14.60 9.96
C VAL A 492 30.93 14.67 8.46
N THR A 493 31.78 13.79 7.94
CA THR A 493 32.21 13.81 6.54
C THR A 493 32.10 12.42 5.94
N ALA A 494 31.56 12.32 4.72
CA ALA A 494 31.58 11.06 3.98
C ALA A 494 33.02 10.73 3.60
N VAL A 495 33.43 9.48 3.74
CA VAL A 495 34.77 9.06 3.29
C VAL A 495 34.86 9.26 1.78
N SER A 496 35.98 9.79 1.29
CA SER A 496 36.13 10.20 -0.13
C SER A 496 35.95 9.07 -1.16
N ILE A 497 36.28 7.84 -0.78
CA ILE A 497 36.11 6.65 -1.63
C ILE A 497 34.71 6.04 -1.57
N SER A 498 33.79 6.68 -0.86
CA SER A 498 32.45 6.15 -0.66
C SER A 498 31.56 6.39 -1.88
N THR A 499 30.76 5.39 -2.26
CA THR A 499 30.00 5.37 -3.51
C THR A 499 28.64 6.06 -3.42
N TYR A 500 28.40 6.89 -2.39
CA TYR A 500 27.10 7.54 -2.11
C TYR A 500 26.64 8.49 -3.23
N SER A 501 27.59 9.03 -3.98
CA SER A 501 27.33 10.04 -5.00
C SER A 501 26.48 9.48 -6.15
N GLY A 502 25.32 10.10 -6.42
CA GLY A 502 24.46 9.75 -7.55
C GLY A 502 23.62 8.49 -7.33
N VAL A 503 23.74 7.85 -6.17
CA VAL A 503 22.95 6.67 -5.82
C VAL A 503 21.51 7.09 -5.58
N MET A 504 20.57 6.37 -6.20
CA MET A 504 19.12 6.64 -6.09
C MET A 504 18.71 8.06 -6.47
N GLY A 505 19.45 8.69 -7.41
CA GLY A 505 19.18 10.06 -7.84
C GLY A 505 19.54 11.14 -6.82
N THR A 506 20.26 10.79 -5.75
CA THR A 506 20.73 11.75 -4.75
C THR A 506 21.95 12.54 -5.25
N PRO A 507 22.07 13.83 -4.90
CA PRO A 507 23.21 14.65 -5.31
C PRO A 507 24.50 14.14 -4.66
N THR A 508 25.63 14.45 -5.27
CA THR A 508 26.96 14.16 -4.73
C THR A 508 27.16 14.89 -3.40
N ILE A 509 27.29 14.15 -2.29
CA ILE A 509 27.55 14.69 -0.96
C ILE A 509 29.06 14.61 -0.69
N ILE A 510 29.79 15.64 -1.09
CA ILE A 510 31.26 15.76 -0.89
C ILE A 510 31.65 16.78 0.18
N ALA A 511 30.68 17.47 0.76
CA ALA A 511 30.91 18.55 1.70
C ALA A 511 30.63 18.10 3.15
N SER A 512 31.17 18.85 4.10
CA SER A 512 30.91 18.64 5.53
C SER A 512 29.40 18.65 5.80
N MET A 513 29.01 17.77 6.71
CA MET A 513 27.66 17.62 7.22
C MET A 513 27.67 17.96 8.70
N GLN A 514 26.52 18.30 9.24
CA GLN A 514 26.36 18.63 10.65
C GLN A 514 25.48 17.58 11.32
N ALA A 515 25.93 17.08 12.48
CA ALA A 515 25.11 16.20 13.30
C ALA A 515 23.81 16.91 13.70
N THR A 516 22.70 16.18 13.70
CA THR A 516 21.44 16.67 14.27
C THR A 516 21.25 16.14 15.68
N ASP A 517 20.21 16.60 16.37
CA ASP A 517 19.78 15.96 17.61
C ASP A 517 19.61 14.46 17.38
N ASN A 518 19.96 13.68 18.42
CA ASN A 518 19.93 12.22 18.44
C ASN A 518 20.84 11.50 17.44
N THR A 519 21.79 12.21 16.82
CA THR A 519 22.86 11.56 16.05
C THR A 519 23.81 10.83 17.02
N VAL A 520 24.13 9.58 16.72
CA VAL A 520 25.01 8.73 17.53
C VAL A 520 26.33 8.50 16.80
N ALA A 521 27.42 8.88 17.44
CA ALA A 521 28.78 8.52 17.02
C ALA A 521 29.14 7.14 17.57
N LEU A 522 29.74 6.30 16.72
CA LEU A 522 30.08 4.92 17.02
C LEU A 522 31.58 4.68 16.86
N VAL A 523 32.18 3.90 17.76
CA VAL A 523 33.51 3.29 17.58
C VAL A 523 33.34 1.79 17.69
N CYS A 524 33.73 1.07 16.65
CA CYS A 524 33.51 -0.37 16.55
C CYS A 524 34.82 -1.12 16.33
N ALA A 525 34.98 -2.26 17.00
CA ALA A 525 36.15 -3.11 16.90
C ALA A 525 36.12 -3.99 15.63
N ALA A 526 37.33 -4.20 15.08
CA ALA A 526 37.77 -5.11 14.01
C ALA A 526 36.93 -5.22 12.72
N ASN A 527 37.61 -5.09 11.57
CA ASN A 527 37.16 -5.31 10.17
C ASN A 527 35.98 -4.45 9.67
N ALA A 528 35.37 -3.66 10.54
CA ALA A 528 34.40 -2.64 10.21
C ALA A 528 35.06 -1.50 9.41
N ARG A 529 34.32 -0.91 8.47
CA ARG A 529 34.77 0.24 7.71
C ARG A 529 33.87 1.43 7.99
N ARG A 530 34.50 2.58 8.19
CA ARG A 530 33.80 3.84 8.45
C ARG A 530 33.38 4.45 7.13
N VAL A 531 32.15 4.93 7.07
CA VAL A 531 31.60 5.45 5.82
C VAL A 531 31.23 6.92 5.91
N VAL A 532 30.67 7.34 7.05
CA VAL A 532 30.49 8.76 7.40
C VAL A 532 31.20 8.98 8.74
N VAL A 533 32.39 9.57 8.70
CA VAL A 533 33.27 9.76 9.86
C VAL A 533 32.90 11.00 10.65
N VAL A 534 33.10 10.98 11.95
CA VAL A 534 33.10 12.19 12.79
C VAL A 534 34.49 12.81 12.69
N ASP A 535 34.56 14.10 12.34
CA ASP A 535 35.84 14.74 12.06
C ASP A 535 36.74 14.76 13.31
N GLY A 536 37.96 14.23 13.19
CA GLY A 536 38.99 14.30 14.23
C GLY A 536 38.87 13.31 15.40
N THR A 537 37.85 12.45 15.47
CA THR A 537 37.61 11.60 16.66
C THR A 537 37.80 10.09 16.42
N GLY A 538 38.04 9.66 15.18
CA GLY A 538 38.13 8.24 14.82
C GLY A 538 36.78 7.50 14.85
N GLU A 539 35.72 8.15 15.34
CA GLU A 539 34.33 7.68 15.37
C GLU A 539 33.68 7.80 13.98
N ALA A 540 32.54 7.14 13.78
CA ALA A 540 31.72 7.28 12.59
C ALA A 540 30.22 7.19 12.92
N VAL A 541 29.40 7.88 12.15
CA VAL A 541 27.93 7.80 12.20
C VAL A 541 27.41 6.66 11.34
N VAL A 542 28.13 6.30 10.27
CA VAL A 542 27.79 5.13 9.43
C VAL A 542 28.98 4.18 9.40
N TRP A 543 28.75 2.94 9.81
CA TRP A 543 29.71 1.83 9.74
C TRP A 543 29.19 0.73 8.82
N GLU A 544 30.11 0.04 8.15
CA GLU A 544 29.82 -1.04 7.22
C GLU A 544 30.76 -2.25 7.46
N TRP A 545 30.20 -3.46 7.50
CA TRP A 545 30.94 -4.72 7.51
C TRP A 545 30.56 -5.55 6.28
N ALA A 546 31.56 -6.18 5.66
CA ALA A 546 31.32 -7.25 4.71
C ALA A 546 31.06 -8.56 5.47
N VAL A 547 29.92 -9.21 5.21
CA VAL A 547 29.55 -10.48 5.85
C VAL A 547 29.26 -11.51 4.78
N GLY A 548 30.30 -12.24 4.39
CA GLY A 548 30.26 -13.05 3.17
C GLY A 548 30.04 -12.15 1.95
N PRO A 549 29.07 -12.46 1.07
CA PRO A 549 28.69 -11.60 -0.04
C PRO A 549 27.78 -10.41 0.36
N GLY A 550 27.20 -10.42 1.56
CA GLY A 550 26.27 -9.38 2.02
C GLY A 550 26.95 -8.30 2.86
N VAL A 551 26.12 -7.40 3.40
CA VAL A 551 26.58 -6.20 4.10
C VAL A 551 25.79 -6.01 5.39
N LEU A 552 26.49 -5.71 6.49
CA LEU A 552 25.87 -5.18 7.71
C LEU A 552 26.21 -3.70 7.83
N ARG A 553 25.21 -2.86 8.10
CA ARG A 553 25.42 -1.44 8.39
C ARG A 553 24.86 -1.04 9.75
N LEU A 554 25.57 -0.15 10.41
CA LEU A 554 25.04 0.63 11.52
C LEU A 554 24.90 2.08 11.08
N VAL A 555 23.75 2.68 11.36
CA VAL A 555 23.43 4.08 11.04
C VAL A 555 23.02 4.79 12.33
N GLY A 556 23.88 5.64 12.87
CA GLY A 556 23.64 6.44 14.07
C GLY A 556 22.81 7.70 13.80
N TYR A 557 21.71 7.58 13.06
CA TYR A 557 20.78 8.69 12.78
C TYR A 557 19.35 8.17 12.97
N ASP A 558 18.62 8.73 13.95
CA ASP A 558 17.37 8.14 14.47
C ASP A 558 16.08 8.50 13.70
N PHE A 559 16.20 9.30 12.64
CA PHE A 559 15.09 9.80 11.80
C PHE A 559 14.00 10.60 12.53
N THR A 560 14.13 10.94 13.82
CA THR A 560 13.15 11.79 14.53
C THR A 560 13.06 13.19 13.94
N SER A 561 14.19 13.72 13.47
CA SER A 561 14.27 15.06 12.86
C SER A 561 13.88 15.08 11.37
N GLY A 562 13.39 13.96 10.83
CA GLY A 562 13.08 13.80 9.41
C GLY A 562 14.08 12.89 8.68
N GLY A 563 13.91 12.75 7.38
CA GLY A 563 14.85 12.05 6.49
C GLY A 563 14.93 12.72 5.13
N PHE A 564 15.35 11.97 4.11
CA PHE A 564 15.34 12.42 2.71
C PHE A 564 13.93 12.88 2.29
N SER A 565 13.88 14.01 1.57
CA SER A 565 12.67 14.50 0.91
C SER A 565 12.96 14.89 -0.52
N THR A 566 12.06 14.57 -1.45
CA THR A 566 12.20 14.96 -2.87
C THR A 566 12.23 16.48 -3.05
N ALA A 567 11.71 17.27 -2.09
CA ALA A 567 11.86 18.72 -2.08
C ALA A 567 13.33 19.14 -1.99
N MET A 568 14.16 18.38 -1.26
CA MET A 568 15.60 18.62 -1.13
C MET A 568 16.34 18.48 -2.47
N LEU A 569 15.83 17.66 -3.38
CA LEU A 569 16.42 17.48 -4.72
C LEU A 569 16.16 18.66 -5.67
N ARG A 570 15.17 19.52 -5.40
CA ARG A 570 14.84 20.64 -6.32
C ARG A 570 15.91 21.72 -6.35
N ASN A 571 16.68 21.86 -5.27
CA ASN A 571 17.77 22.83 -5.18
C ASN A 571 18.94 22.23 -4.38
N PRO A 572 19.77 21.37 -4.99
CA PRO A 572 20.89 20.72 -4.29
C PRO A 572 21.93 21.73 -3.79
N ALA A 573 22.03 22.91 -4.42
CA ALA A 573 22.93 23.98 -3.99
C ALA A 573 22.51 24.62 -2.66
N SER A 574 21.23 24.57 -2.30
CA SER A 574 20.72 25.11 -1.03
C SER A 574 20.71 24.08 0.11
N LEU A 575 21.26 22.89 -0.09
CA LEU A 575 21.29 21.87 0.96
C LEU A 575 22.21 22.30 2.09
N GLY A 576 21.60 22.60 3.23
CA GLY A 576 22.31 22.89 4.47
C GLY A 576 23.10 21.67 4.97
N PRO A 577 24.12 21.87 5.83
CA PRO A 577 24.93 20.78 6.38
C PRO A 577 24.12 19.69 7.08
N MET A 578 23.01 20.04 7.75
CA MET A 578 22.12 19.06 8.39
C MET A 578 21.37 18.20 7.37
N ASP A 579 20.82 18.80 6.31
CA ASP A 579 20.07 18.05 5.28
C ASP A 579 20.95 17.03 4.57
N ARG A 580 22.23 17.33 4.37
CA ARG A 580 23.19 16.40 3.80
C ARG A 580 23.33 15.13 4.64
N LEU A 581 23.39 15.24 5.98
CA LEU A 581 23.42 14.07 6.85
C LEU A 581 22.13 13.25 6.73
N ARG A 582 20.96 13.91 6.67
CA ARG A 582 19.66 13.24 6.49
C ARG A 582 19.64 12.41 5.21
N ILE A 583 20.11 12.99 4.10
CA ILE A 583 20.18 12.32 2.80
C ILE A 583 21.16 11.14 2.89
N ALA A 584 22.37 11.35 3.41
CA ALA A 584 23.38 10.30 3.54
C ALA A 584 22.90 9.11 4.39
N ALA A 585 22.25 9.39 5.52
CA ALA A 585 21.65 8.37 6.39
C ALA A 585 20.52 7.61 5.67
N SER A 586 19.65 8.32 4.96
CA SER A 586 18.54 7.70 4.19
C SER A 586 19.06 6.76 3.10
N VAL A 587 20.11 7.17 2.38
CA VAL A 587 20.78 6.33 1.38
C VAL A 587 21.44 5.12 2.04
N ALA A 588 22.14 5.31 3.17
CA ALA A 588 22.78 4.21 3.88
C ALA A 588 21.78 3.14 4.36
N VAL A 589 20.58 3.57 4.75
CA VAL A 589 19.50 2.67 5.14
C VAL A 589 18.93 1.89 3.96
N GLY A 590 18.71 2.55 2.82
CA GLY A 590 18.09 1.94 1.66
C GLY A 590 19.03 1.08 0.79
N TYR A 591 20.32 1.41 0.72
CA TYR A 591 21.16 0.94 -0.39
C TYR A 591 21.59 -0.53 -0.27
N PRO A 592 21.34 -1.39 -1.28
CA PRO A 592 21.61 -2.83 -1.17
C PRO A 592 23.08 -3.24 -1.35
N ARG A 593 23.97 -2.33 -1.76
CA ARG A 593 25.36 -2.67 -2.13
C ARG A 593 26.38 -2.05 -1.18
N PRO A 594 27.59 -2.64 -1.04
CA PRO A 594 28.66 -2.00 -0.28
C PRO A 594 28.85 -0.54 -0.69
N MET A 595 28.92 0.33 0.30
CA MET A 595 29.10 1.76 0.12
C MET A 595 30.57 2.15 -0.01
N LEU A 596 31.45 1.19 0.24
CA LEU A 596 32.88 1.32 0.03
C LEU A 596 33.35 0.22 -0.94
N PRO A 597 34.28 0.54 -1.87
CA PRO A 597 34.87 -0.46 -2.75
C PRO A 597 35.57 -1.54 -1.92
N PRO A 598 35.58 -2.82 -2.35
CA PRO A 598 36.23 -3.90 -1.59
C PRO A 598 37.68 -3.51 -1.24
N PRO A 599 38.17 -3.85 -0.03
CA PRO A 599 39.53 -3.49 0.35
C PRO A 599 40.50 -4.07 -0.67
N ASN A 600 41.42 -3.23 -1.18
CA ASN A 600 42.48 -3.67 -2.07
C ASN A 600 43.27 -4.77 -1.35
N THR A 601 43.09 -6.02 -1.75
CA THR A 601 43.92 -7.11 -1.26
C THR A 601 45.31 -6.91 -1.85
N PRO A 602 46.37 -6.76 -1.03
CA PRO A 602 47.72 -6.47 -1.53
C PRO A 602 48.29 -7.50 -2.52
N ASN A 603 47.63 -8.66 -2.69
CA ASN A 603 48.08 -9.80 -3.49
C ASN A 603 47.12 -10.21 -4.61
N ALA A 604 46.12 -9.39 -4.99
CA ALA A 604 45.33 -9.70 -6.19
C ALA A 604 46.21 -9.52 -7.45
N PRO A 605 46.37 -10.54 -8.32
CA PRO A 605 47.14 -10.39 -9.55
C PRO A 605 46.54 -9.26 -10.39
N PRO A 606 47.38 -8.41 -11.03
CA PRO A 606 46.93 -7.24 -11.75
C PRO A 606 45.88 -7.64 -12.80
N THR A 607 44.70 -7.03 -12.69
CA THR A 607 43.63 -7.22 -13.67
C THR A 607 44.16 -6.81 -15.05
N PRO A 608 43.99 -7.63 -16.11
CA PRO A 608 44.49 -7.30 -17.44
C PRO A 608 43.95 -5.94 -17.86
N LEU A 609 44.87 -5.00 -18.17
CA LEU A 609 44.52 -3.68 -18.69
C LEU A 609 43.74 -3.86 -19.99
N THR A 610 42.43 -3.62 -19.94
CA THR A 610 41.60 -3.49 -21.14
C THR A 610 42.11 -2.27 -21.93
N PRO A 611 42.41 -2.40 -23.23
CA PRO A 611 42.96 -1.29 -24.01
C PRO A 611 42.00 -0.11 -24.02
N SER A 612 42.48 1.03 -23.55
CA SER A 612 41.80 2.32 -23.67
C SER A 612 41.60 2.65 -25.15
N THR A 613 40.34 2.72 -25.57
CA THR A 613 39.99 3.25 -26.88
C THR A 613 40.27 4.76 -26.90
N PRO A 614 40.90 5.29 -27.97
CA PRO A 614 41.27 6.69 -28.03
C PRO A 614 40.04 7.58 -28.16
N VAL A 615 40.05 8.66 -27.38
CA VAL A 615 39.06 9.74 -27.39
C VAL A 615 39.04 10.40 -28.77
N SER A 616 37.97 10.15 -29.53
CA SER A 616 37.64 10.84 -30.77
C SER A 616 36.74 12.05 -30.46
N SER A 617 37.11 13.17 -31.07
CA SER A 617 36.53 14.52 -31.12
C SER A 617 34.98 14.60 -31.29
N PRO A 618 34.36 15.77 -31.00
CA PRO A 618 32.91 15.90 -30.80
C PRO A 618 32.10 15.76 -32.10
N PRO A 619 30.93 15.09 -32.10
CA PRO A 619 30.15 14.89 -33.30
C PRO A 619 29.16 16.04 -33.55
N THR A 620 29.21 16.50 -34.80
CA THR A 620 28.25 17.36 -35.51
C THR A 620 26.85 16.70 -35.55
N PRO A 621 25.73 17.46 -35.60
CA PRO A 621 24.40 16.91 -35.33
C PRO A 621 23.82 16.17 -36.54
N THR A 622 23.66 14.85 -36.43
CA THR A 622 22.91 14.04 -37.42
C THR A 622 21.61 13.48 -36.85
N LYS A 623 20.53 13.81 -37.58
CA LYS A 623 19.18 13.19 -37.71
C LYS A 623 18.79 12.08 -36.72
N LYS A 624 17.73 12.37 -35.94
CA LYS A 624 17.04 11.48 -34.99
C LYS A 624 16.69 10.11 -35.59
N LYS A 625 17.31 9.05 -35.04
CA LYS A 625 16.97 7.65 -35.26
C LYS A 625 15.79 7.27 -34.36
N LYS A 626 14.75 6.64 -34.92
CA LYS A 626 13.52 6.20 -34.23
C LYS A 626 13.89 5.19 -33.12
N ARG A 627 13.46 5.46 -31.88
CA ARG A 627 13.73 4.65 -30.68
C ARG A 627 13.04 3.28 -30.79
N PRO A 628 13.67 2.15 -30.40
CA PRO A 628 13.01 0.85 -30.37
C PRO A 628 11.79 0.86 -29.43
N PRO A 629 10.76 0.03 -29.70
CA PRO A 629 9.60 -0.07 -28.82
C PRO A 629 10.02 -0.51 -27.42
N VAL A 630 9.48 0.16 -26.41
CA VAL A 630 9.73 -0.10 -24.99
C VAL A 630 9.29 -1.53 -24.68
N ALA A 631 10.17 -2.33 -24.08
CA ALA A 631 9.85 -3.70 -23.68
C ALA A 631 8.62 -3.73 -22.76
N SER A 632 7.65 -4.59 -23.07
CA SER A 632 6.43 -4.80 -22.30
C SER A 632 6.76 -5.29 -20.88
N ARG A 633 6.27 -4.60 -19.85
CA ARG A 633 6.43 -4.99 -18.43
C ARG A 633 5.66 -6.29 -18.15
N SER A 634 6.28 -7.23 -17.44
CA SER A 634 5.65 -8.46 -16.96
C SER A 634 5.07 -8.26 -15.56
N TYR A 635 3.84 -8.70 -15.32
CA TYR A 635 3.15 -8.63 -14.03
C TYR A 635 2.68 -10.03 -13.63
N SER A 636 2.87 -10.47 -12.38
CA SER A 636 2.33 -11.76 -11.93
C SER A 636 0.81 -11.69 -11.69
N VAL A 637 0.36 -10.58 -11.12
CA VAL A 637 -1.06 -10.24 -10.89
C VAL A 637 -1.39 -8.97 -11.66
N ALA A 638 -2.51 -8.97 -12.35
CA ALA A 638 -3.04 -7.80 -13.04
C ALA A 638 -4.46 -7.49 -12.57
N VAL A 639 -4.71 -6.26 -12.10
CA VAL A 639 -6.05 -5.76 -11.80
C VAL A 639 -6.58 -5.05 -13.04
N LEU A 640 -7.70 -5.54 -13.57
CA LEU A 640 -8.42 -4.91 -14.67
C LEU A 640 -9.10 -3.63 -14.16
N ILE A 641 -8.77 -2.49 -14.76
CA ILE A 641 -9.33 -1.20 -14.43
C ILE A 641 -10.18 -0.66 -15.58
N ASP A 642 -11.23 0.08 -15.25
CA ASP A 642 -12.08 0.74 -16.23
C ASP A 642 -11.39 1.96 -16.84
N SER A 643 -11.76 2.31 -18.06
CA SER A 643 -11.39 3.60 -18.68
C SER A 643 -12.14 4.79 -18.06
N GLU A 644 -13.25 4.52 -17.39
CA GLU A 644 -14.13 5.50 -16.75
C GLU A 644 -14.15 5.30 -15.24
N PHE A 645 -14.36 6.38 -14.48
CA PHE A 645 -14.44 6.28 -13.03
C PHE A 645 -15.76 5.62 -12.61
N LEU A 646 -15.68 4.48 -11.92
CA LEU A 646 -16.84 3.73 -11.44
C LEU A 646 -16.95 3.77 -9.91
N PRO A 647 -18.15 3.59 -9.32
CA PRO A 647 -18.34 3.60 -7.87
C PRO A 647 -17.49 2.59 -7.09
N ASP A 648 -17.05 1.52 -7.74
CA ASP A 648 -16.18 0.49 -7.17
C ASP A 648 -14.69 0.84 -7.22
N ASN A 649 -14.29 2.02 -7.74
CA ASN A 649 -12.88 2.41 -7.80
C ASN A 649 -12.24 2.54 -6.42
N ALA A 650 -12.95 3.07 -5.43
CA ALA A 650 -12.47 3.11 -4.05
C ALA A 650 -12.23 1.69 -3.48
N ASN A 651 -13.04 0.73 -3.92
CA ASN A 651 -12.91 -0.67 -3.54
C ASN A 651 -11.73 -1.35 -4.27
N LYS A 652 -11.50 -1.01 -5.54
CA LYS A 652 -10.31 -1.44 -6.30
C LYS A 652 -9.03 -0.93 -5.67
N GLU A 653 -8.98 0.33 -5.25
CA GLU A 653 -7.84 0.91 -4.55
C GLU A 653 -7.54 0.18 -3.23
N LYS A 654 -8.58 -0.12 -2.44
CA LYS A 654 -8.46 -0.91 -1.21
C LYS A 654 -8.01 -2.35 -1.45
N LEU A 655 -8.46 -2.96 -2.55
CA LEU A 655 -7.99 -4.27 -2.98
C LEU A 655 -6.51 -4.20 -3.39
N ILE A 656 -6.12 -3.22 -4.21
CA ILE A 656 -4.73 -3.01 -4.64
C ILE A 656 -3.83 -2.77 -3.42
N GLU A 657 -4.26 -1.96 -2.46
CA GLU A 657 -3.58 -1.78 -1.18
C GLU A 657 -3.42 -3.09 -0.40
N GLY A 658 -4.47 -3.93 -0.40
CA GLY A 658 -4.40 -5.29 0.16
C GLY A 658 -3.38 -6.16 -0.56
N ILE A 659 -3.40 -6.17 -1.90
CA ILE A 659 -2.49 -6.96 -2.75
C ILE A 659 -1.04 -6.50 -2.50
N ASN A 660 -0.79 -5.19 -2.50
CA ASN A 660 0.52 -4.59 -2.20
C ASN A 660 1.06 -5.01 -0.83
N ALA A 661 0.18 -5.36 0.12
CA ALA A 661 0.57 -5.81 1.45
C ALA A 661 1.01 -7.28 1.50
N ILE A 662 0.66 -8.09 0.51
CA ILE A 662 0.91 -9.54 0.51
C ILE A 662 1.75 -10.04 -0.67
N THR A 663 1.88 -9.25 -1.72
CA THR A 663 2.63 -9.60 -2.94
C THR A 663 3.12 -8.34 -3.66
N THR A 664 3.88 -8.51 -4.75
CA THR A 664 4.35 -7.41 -5.59
C THR A 664 3.18 -6.58 -6.14
N PRO A 665 3.31 -5.26 -6.30
CA PRO A 665 2.22 -4.43 -6.77
C PRO A 665 1.60 -4.93 -8.08
N PRO A 666 0.27 -5.07 -8.15
CA PRO A 666 -0.36 -5.62 -9.33
C PRO A 666 -0.25 -4.62 -10.48
N GLY A 667 -0.12 -5.14 -11.70
CA GLY A 667 -0.28 -4.32 -12.89
C GLY A 667 -1.72 -3.82 -12.99
N GLN A 668 -1.93 -2.52 -13.10
CA GLN A 668 -3.25 -1.96 -13.39
C GLN A 668 -3.37 -1.81 -14.91
N ILE A 669 -4.19 -2.64 -15.55
CA ILE A 669 -4.30 -2.71 -17.02
C ILE A 669 -5.76 -2.63 -17.46
N GLN A 670 -6.03 -2.04 -18.61
CA GLN A 670 -7.38 -1.96 -19.18
C GLN A 670 -7.71 -3.16 -20.08
N THR A 671 -6.68 -3.82 -20.61
CA THR A 671 -6.80 -4.97 -21.50
C THR A 671 -6.06 -6.16 -20.91
N PRO A 672 -6.58 -7.40 -21.02
CA PRO A 672 -5.89 -8.59 -20.53
C PRO A 672 -4.47 -8.72 -21.10
N SER A 673 -3.55 -9.23 -20.29
CA SER A 673 -2.16 -9.46 -20.69
C SER A 673 -1.80 -10.93 -20.59
N SER A 674 -1.15 -11.48 -21.61
CA SER A 674 -0.65 -12.85 -21.60
C SER A 674 0.48 -13.10 -20.59
N THR A 675 1.05 -12.04 -20.00
CA THR A 675 2.10 -12.15 -18.99
C THR A 675 1.55 -12.32 -17.57
N ALA A 676 0.27 -12.02 -17.34
CA ALA A 676 -0.34 -12.09 -16.02
C ALA A 676 -0.83 -13.50 -15.71
N LEU A 677 -0.35 -14.05 -14.58
CA LEU A 677 -0.76 -15.36 -14.07
C LEU A 677 -2.15 -15.29 -13.41
N VAL A 678 -2.51 -14.13 -12.86
CA VAL A 678 -3.84 -13.86 -12.33
C VAL A 678 -4.35 -12.53 -12.86
N HIS A 679 -5.55 -12.56 -13.43
CA HIS A 679 -6.33 -11.35 -13.69
C HIS A 679 -7.36 -11.20 -12.58
N ILE A 680 -7.51 -9.99 -12.06
CA ILE A 680 -8.54 -9.66 -11.06
C ILE A 680 -9.43 -8.57 -11.65
N ALA A 681 -10.73 -8.78 -11.66
CA ALA A 681 -11.70 -7.81 -12.13
C ALA A 681 -12.83 -7.67 -11.11
N PHE A 682 -13.38 -6.47 -10.97
CA PHE A 682 -14.70 -6.33 -10.36
C PHE A 682 -15.76 -6.73 -11.39
N ASP A 683 -16.89 -7.28 -10.94
CA ASP A 683 -17.98 -7.66 -11.85
C ASP A 683 -18.46 -6.49 -12.72
N THR A 684 -18.54 -5.29 -12.15
CA THR A 684 -18.80 -3.99 -12.79
C THR A 684 -17.83 -3.68 -13.92
N THR A 685 -16.54 -3.96 -13.74
CA THR A 685 -15.52 -3.83 -14.79
C THR A 685 -15.67 -4.93 -15.84
N LEU A 686 -15.84 -6.17 -15.39
CA LEU A 686 -15.87 -7.35 -16.25
C LEU A 686 -17.01 -7.26 -17.28
N VAL A 687 -18.20 -6.82 -16.86
CA VAL A 687 -19.36 -6.66 -17.77
C VAL A 687 -19.22 -5.52 -18.77
N ARG A 688 -18.25 -4.62 -18.58
CA ARG A 688 -17.98 -3.48 -19.47
C ARG A 688 -16.81 -3.70 -20.41
N LEU A 689 -16.04 -4.78 -20.22
CA LEU A 689 -14.94 -5.10 -21.12
C LEU A 689 -15.45 -5.27 -22.56
N SER A 690 -14.63 -4.81 -23.51
CA SER A 690 -14.93 -4.98 -24.93
C SER A 690 -15.01 -6.47 -25.28
N ALA A 691 -15.78 -6.80 -26.33
CA ALA A 691 -15.86 -8.17 -26.84
C ALA A 691 -14.48 -8.74 -27.19
N THR A 692 -13.56 -7.91 -27.70
CA THR A 692 -12.17 -8.29 -27.97
C THR A 692 -11.43 -8.66 -26.68
N SER A 693 -11.52 -7.83 -25.64
CA SER A 693 -10.89 -8.09 -24.34
C SER A 693 -11.47 -9.34 -23.66
N LEU A 694 -12.78 -9.55 -23.73
CA LEU A 694 -13.41 -10.78 -23.22
C LEU A 694 -12.93 -12.02 -23.99
N SER A 695 -12.82 -11.93 -25.32
CA SER A 695 -12.28 -13.02 -26.15
C SER A 695 -10.81 -13.32 -25.84
N GLU A 696 -9.99 -12.30 -25.58
CA GLU A 696 -8.59 -12.49 -25.17
C GLU A 696 -8.50 -13.16 -23.81
N LEU A 697 -9.26 -12.68 -22.82
CA LEU A 697 -9.30 -13.27 -21.47
C LEU A 697 -9.75 -14.73 -21.51
N LYS A 698 -10.79 -15.04 -22.29
CA LYS A 698 -11.24 -16.41 -22.58
C LYS A 698 -10.13 -17.26 -23.19
N SER A 699 -9.41 -16.74 -24.18
CA SER A 699 -8.29 -17.47 -24.79
C SER A 699 -7.17 -17.76 -23.80
N LEU A 700 -6.87 -16.84 -22.88
CA LEU A 700 -5.86 -17.05 -21.83
C LEU A 700 -6.31 -18.10 -20.81
N LEU A 701 -7.58 -18.08 -20.40
CA LEU A 701 -8.18 -19.06 -19.49
C LEU A 701 -8.18 -20.47 -20.11
N MET A 702 -8.69 -20.62 -21.34
CA MET A 702 -8.74 -21.91 -22.03
C MET A 702 -7.34 -22.49 -22.29
N ALA A 703 -6.34 -21.63 -22.48
CA ALA A 703 -4.94 -22.04 -22.60
C ALA A 703 -4.26 -22.31 -21.23
N SER A 704 -4.98 -22.18 -20.12
CA SER A 704 -4.46 -22.30 -18.74
C SER A 704 -3.25 -21.40 -18.47
N LYS A 705 -3.22 -20.23 -19.11
CA LYS A 705 -2.14 -19.23 -18.95
C LYS A 705 -2.41 -18.25 -17.81
N THR A 706 -3.66 -18.12 -17.40
CA THR A 706 -4.09 -17.26 -16.30
C THR A 706 -5.20 -17.92 -15.50
N LEU A 707 -5.37 -17.48 -14.25
CA LEU A 707 -6.60 -17.58 -13.48
C LEU A 707 -7.34 -16.23 -13.53
N LEU A 708 -8.67 -16.24 -13.52
CA LEU A 708 -9.47 -15.01 -13.42
C LEU A 708 -10.17 -14.98 -12.06
N THR A 709 -9.92 -13.96 -11.27
CA THR A 709 -10.66 -13.67 -10.04
C THR A 709 -11.66 -12.54 -10.31
N VAL A 710 -12.92 -12.74 -9.95
CA VAL A 710 -14.00 -11.77 -10.08
C VAL A 710 -14.52 -11.37 -8.70
N ILE A 711 -14.42 -10.09 -8.38
CA ILE A 711 -15.00 -9.52 -7.17
C ILE A 711 -16.47 -9.21 -7.44
N VAL A 712 -17.38 -9.94 -6.77
CA VAL A 712 -18.83 -9.83 -6.99
C VAL A 712 -19.41 -8.77 -6.08
N THR A 713 -19.96 -7.71 -6.67
CA THR A 713 -20.53 -6.56 -5.97
C THR A 713 -22.07 -6.58 -6.07
N SER A 714 -22.73 -5.56 -5.52
CA SER A 714 -24.15 -5.32 -5.72
C SER A 714 -24.47 -4.53 -7.00
N GLY A 715 -23.44 -4.09 -7.73
CA GLY A 715 -23.57 -3.17 -8.87
C GLY A 715 -24.02 -3.85 -10.18
N VAL A 716 -23.96 -5.17 -10.26
CA VAL A 716 -24.27 -5.94 -11.47
C VAL A 716 -25.46 -6.87 -11.23
N LYS A 717 -26.37 -6.95 -12.21
CA LYS A 717 -27.48 -7.90 -12.17
C LYS A 717 -26.97 -9.32 -12.40
N ASP A 718 -27.51 -10.28 -11.67
CA ASP A 718 -27.15 -11.70 -11.77
C ASP A 718 -27.22 -12.25 -13.21
N ALA A 719 -28.17 -11.77 -14.02
CA ALA A 719 -28.29 -12.17 -15.43
C ALA A 719 -27.11 -11.69 -16.31
N ASP A 720 -26.62 -10.47 -16.07
CA ASP A 720 -25.51 -9.88 -16.81
C ASP A 720 -24.18 -10.53 -16.40
N LEU A 721 -24.00 -10.73 -15.08
CA LEU A 721 -22.85 -11.47 -14.55
C LEU A 721 -22.83 -12.90 -15.09
N SER A 722 -23.96 -13.63 -15.04
CA SER A 722 -24.06 -14.98 -15.60
C SER A 722 -23.69 -15.04 -17.08
N LYS A 723 -24.17 -14.08 -17.89
CA LYS A 723 -23.88 -14.03 -19.32
C LYS A 723 -22.38 -13.87 -19.59
N VAL A 724 -21.71 -12.96 -18.88
CA VAL A 724 -20.29 -12.69 -19.08
C VAL A 724 -19.42 -13.84 -18.56
N LEU A 725 -19.77 -14.41 -17.39
CA LEU A 725 -19.10 -15.59 -16.87
C LEU A 725 -19.26 -16.81 -17.80
N ALA A 726 -20.45 -17.02 -18.38
CA ALA A 726 -20.70 -18.08 -19.35
C ALA A 726 -19.82 -17.93 -20.60
N ASP A 727 -19.61 -16.70 -21.08
CA ASP A 727 -18.75 -16.45 -22.23
C ASP A 727 -17.28 -16.70 -21.91
N VAL A 728 -16.72 -16.11 -20.83
CA VAL A 728 -15.29 -16.26 -20.51
C VAL A 728 -14.91 -17.67 -20.05
N SER A 729 -15.83 -18.40 -19.40
CA SER A 729 -15.60 -19.79 -18.99
C SER A 729 -15.82 -20.81 -20.11
N GLY A 730 -16.47 -20.42 -21.21
CA GLY A 730 -16.88 -21.34 -22.27
C GLY A 730 -18.03 -22.27 -21.89
N ASN A 731 -18.72 -22.04 -20.76
CA ASN A 731 -19.88 -22.80 -20.33
C ASN A 731 -21.19 -22.01 -20.59
N PRO A 732 -21.89 -22.24 -21.71
CA PRO A 732 -23.08 -21.46 -22.07
C PRO A 732 -24.27 -21.66 -21.12
N ASN A 733 -24.24 -22.72 -20.30
CA ASN A 733 -25.30 -23.03 -19.35
C ASN A 733 -25.02 -22.45 -17.96
N LEU A 734 -23.93 -21.72 -17.77
CA LEU A 734 -23.57 -21.16 -16.47
C LEU A 734 -24.61 -20.13 -16.02
N ARG A 735 -25.17 -20.37 -14.84
CA ARG A 735 -26.17 -19.53 -14.17
C ARG A 735 -25.65 -19.26 -12.77
N CYS A 736 -25.39 -17.99 -12.47
CA CYS A 736 -24.92 -17.54 -11.18
C CYS A 736 -25.91 -16.55 -10.56
N THR A 737 -26.17 -16.67 -9.27
CA THR A 737 -26.95 -15.71 -8.49
C THR A 737 -26.14 -15.23 -7.29
N SER A 738 -26.42 -14.00 -6.85
CA SER A 738 -25.74 -13.41 -5.70
C SER A 738 -26.74 -12.83 -4.70
N ALA A 739 -26.47 -13.01 -3.41
CA ALA A 739 -27.33 -12.50 -2.34
C ALA A 739 -26.49 -11.86 -1.24
N ALA A 740 -26.98 -10.75 -0.67
CA ALA A 740 -26.33 -10.12 0.48
C ALA A 740 -26.32 -11.08 1.68
N VAL A 741 -25.21 -11.11 2.40
CA VAL A 741 -25.03 -11.91 3.62
C VAL A 741 -25.25 -10.99 4.81
N GLN A 742 -26.01 -11.44 5.81
CA GLN A 742 -26.20 -10.66 7.03
C GLN A 742 -24.85 -10.43 7.74
N ASN A 743 -24.64 -9.22 8.24
CA ASN A 743 -23.44 -8.87 9.00
C ASN A 743 -23.26 -9.82 10.18
N ASN A 744 -22.02 -10.17 10.49
CA ASN A 744 -21.60 -11.17 11.48
C ASN A 744 -22.00 -12.63 11.21
N THR A 745 -22.60 -12.96 10.06
CA THR A 745 -22.83 -14.38 9.67
C THR A 745 -21.50 -15.11 9.53
N ARG A 746 -21.38 -16.29 10.14
CA ARG A 746 -20.15 -17.09 10.05
C ARG A 746 -19.96 -17.68 8.64
N VAL A 747 -18.80 -17.45 8.07
CA VAL A 747 -18.30 -18.05 6.82
C VAL A 747 -17.20 -19.04 7.20
N ASP A 748 -17.33 -20.30 6.80
CA ASP A 748 -16.35 -21.34 7.10
C ASP A 748 -15.72 -21.90 5.81
N LEU A 749 -14.53 -22.45 5.96
CA LEU A 749 -13.89 -23.25 4.93
C LEU A 749 -14.66 -24.56 4.76
N VAL A 750 -15.22 -24.83 3.58
CA VAL A 750 -16.06 -26.03 3.31
C VAL A 750 -15.38 -27.06 2.43
N THR A 751 -14.27 -26.69 1.80
CA THR A 751 -13.40 -27.55 1.00
C THR A 751 -12.02 -27.51 1.62
N GLU A 752 -11.31 -28.65 1.72
CA GLU A 752 -9.87 -28.66 2.02
C GLU A 752 -9.15 -27.81 0.96
N ALA A 753 -8.87 -26.56 1.31
CA ALA A 753 -8.09 -25.67 0.47
C ALA A 753 -6.60 -25.91 0.73
N SER A 754 -5.75 -25.45 -0.20
CA SER A 754 -4.29 -25.48 -0.03
C SER A 754 -3.87 -24.94 1.34
N ASN A 755 -2.79 -25.52 1.91
CA ASN A 755 -2.19 -25.14 3.19
C ASN A 755 -1.92 -23.63 3.38
N ASP A 756 -1.93 -22.86 2.28
CA ASP A 756 -1.74 -21.41 2.25
C ASP A 756 -2.92 -20.63 2.85
N LEU A 757 -4.11 -21.24 2.98
CA LEU A 757 -5.27 -20.66 3.63
C LEU A 757 -5.40 -21.17 5.08
N GLN A 758 -4.53 -20.69 5.97
CA GLN A 758 -4.49 -21.07 7.40
C GLN A 758 -5.69 -20.56 8.24
N THR A 759 -6.87 -20.34 7.65
CA THR A 759 -8.03 -19.80 8.36
C THR A 759 -9.18 -20.80 8.45
N ASN A 760 -9.75 -20.92 9.64
CA ASN A 760 -10.98 -21.69 9.89
C ASN A 760 -12.25 -20.91 9.49
N GLY A 761 -12.12 -19.80 8.74
CA GLY A 761 -13.21 -18.92 8.35
C GLY A 761 -13.29 -17.61 9.13
N TRP A 762 -14.22 -16.75 8.77
CA TRP A 762 -14.41 -15.39 9.32
C TRP A 762 -15.89 -15.05 9.46
N ASN A 763 -16.19 -13.91 10.09
CA ASN A 763 -17.55 -13.39 10.14
C ASN A 763 -17.75 -12.39 9.00
N ALA A 764 -18.80 -12.60 8.20
CA ALA A 764 -19.22 -11.72 7.13
C ALA A 764 -19.41 -10.29 7.65
N ARG A 765 -19.13 -9.31 6.80
CA ARG A 765 -19.34 -7.88 7.07
C ARG A 765 -20.43 -7.33 6.17
N ASP A 766 -20.82 -6.09 6.41
CA ASP A 766 -21.60 -5.31 5.46
C ASP A 766 -20.94 -5.42 4.07
N TYR A 767 -21.77 -5.55 3.03
CA TYR A 767 -21.37 -5.78 1.63
C TYR A 767 -20.79 -7.16 1.29
N THR A 768 -20.73 -8.10 2.23
CA THR A 768 -20.45 -9.51 1.90
C THR A 768 -21.63 -10.11 1.11
N ARG A 769 -21.33 -10.85 0.05
CA ARG A 769 -22.28 -11.55 -0.79
C ARG A 769 -21.99 -13.04 -0.78
N SER A 770 -23.05 -13.83 -0.85
CA SER A 770 -22.99 -15.25 -1.17
C SER A 770 -23.32 -15.40 -2.65
N ILE A 771 -22.72 -16.41 -3.26
CA ILE A 771 -22.75 -16.70 -4.68
C ILE A 771 -23.18 -18.16 -4.83
N ARG A 772 -24.12 -18.40 -5.73
CA ARG A 772 -24.52 -19.75 -6.14
C ARG A 772 -24.39 -19.84 -7.64
N CYS A 773 -23.67 -20.83 -8.14
CA CYS A 773 -23.68 -21.14 -9.56
C CYS A 773 -24.06 -22.61 -9.75
N ASN A 774 -24.67 -22.94 -10.89
CA ASN A 774 -24.96 -24.33 -11.26
C ASN A 774 -23.72 -25.15 -11.66
N ALA A 775 -22.53 -24.54 -11.60
CA ALA A 775 -21.24 -25.18 -11.73
C ALA A 775 -20.22 -24.49 -10.80
N GLY A 776 -19.20 -25.23 -10.38
CA GLY A 776 -18.14 -24.74 -9.50
C GLY A 776 -18.12 -25.41 -8.14
N LYS A 777 -17.04 -25.16 -7.40
CA LYS A 777 -16.76 -25.74 -6.08
C LYS A 777 -16.67 -24.61 -5.06
N GLY A 778 -17.50 -24.68 -4.02
CA GLY A 778 -17.45 -23.73 -2.91
C GLY A 778 -16.19 -23.96 -2.09
N ILE A 779 -15.39 -22.91 -1.87
CA ILE A 779 -14.19 -22.96 -1.03
C ILE A 779 -14.56 -22.48 0.38
N PHE A 780 -15.18 -21.30 0.45
CA PHE A 780 -15.75 -20.76 1.68
C PHE A 780 -17.24 -20.57 1.49
N ALA A 781 -18.05 -21.01 2.45
CA ALA A 781 -19.49 -20.88 2.39
C ALA A 781 -20.10 -20.52 3.75
N LEU A 782 -21.37 -20.11 3.74
CA LEU A 782 -22.08 -19.82 4.97
C LEU A 782 -22.26 -21.11 5.79
N ARG A 783 -21.99 -21.06 7.10
CA ARG A 783 -22.19 -22.23 7.99
C ARG A 783 -23.61 -22.78 7.92
N SER A 784 -24.60 -21.90 7.76
CA SER A 784 -26.01 -22.25 7.69
C SER A 784 -26.46 -22.80 6.33
N ASP A 785 -25.68 -22.56 5.26
CA ASP A 785 -26.01 -22.98 3.90
C ASP A 785 -24.73 -23.10 3.06
N THR A 786 -24.20 -24.32 2.96
CA THR A 786 -22.96 -24.60 2.22
C THR A 786 -23.11 -24.43 0.71
N SER A 787 -24.34 -24.35 0.17
CA SER A 787 -24.57 -24.02 -1.23
C SER A 787 -24.40 -22.52 -1.52
N ALA A 788 -24.43 -21.68 -0.49
CA ALA A 788 -24.22 -20.24 -0.55
C ALA A 788 -22.73 -19.91 -0.29
N SER A 789 -21.92 -19.96 -1.35
CA SER A 789 -20.47 -19.77 -1.24
C SER A 789 -20.08 -18.29 -1.24
N VAL A 790 -19.15 -17.87 -0.38
CA VAL A 790 -18.52 -16.54 -0.44
C VAL A 790 -17.30 -16.58 -1.36
N ILE A 791 -16.64 -17.73 -1.48
CA ILE A 791 -15.60 -17.98 -2.49
C ILE A 791 -15.96 -19.24 -3.26
N LEU A 792 -16.04 -19.14 -4.59
CA LEU A 792 -16.42 -20.22 -5.49
C LEU A 792 -15.44 -20.31 -6.66
N ASP A 793 -14.86 -21.49 -6.91
CA ASP A 793 -14.02 -21.74 -8.09
C ASP A 793 -14.83 -22.47 -9.17
N ILE A 794 -14.93 -21.88 -10.36
CA ILE A 794 -15.57 -22.48 -11.54
C ILE A 794 -14.47 -23.00 -12.47
N PRO A 795 -14.37 -24.32 -12.71
CA PRO A 795 -13.28 -24.89 -13.50
C PRO A 795 -13.35 -24.46 -14.97
N VAL A 796 -12.21 -24.10 -15.55
CA VAL A 796 -12.03 -23.77 -16.97
C VAL A 796 -10.73 -24.42 -17.45
N GLY A 797 -10.82 -25.59 -18.09
CA GLY A 797 -9.63 -26.37 -18.45
C GLY A 797 -8.85 -26.82 -17.20
N ALA A 798 -7.56 -26.48 -17.12
CA ALA A 798 -6.71 -26.74 -15.95
C ALA A 798 -6.62 -25.54 -14.98
N THR A 799 -7.33 -24.45 -15.28
CA THR A 799 -7.44 -23.25 -14.42
C THR A 799 -8.88 -23.08 -13.94
N ALA A 800 -9.20 -21.93 -13.34
CA ALA A 800 -10.54 -21.61 -12.86
C ALA A 800 -10.89 -20.13 -13.08
N VAL A 801 -12.18 -19.84 -13.02
CA VAL A 801 -12.71 -18.51 -12.71
C VAL A 801 -13.14 -18.52 -11.24
N ARG A 802 -12.46 -17.75 -10.41
CA ARG A 802 -12.74 -17.60 -8.98
C ARG A 802 -13.69 -16.43 -8.76
N LEU A 803 -14.76 -16.65 -8.01
CA LEU A 803 -15.69 -15.60 -7.60
C LEU A 803 -15.51 -15.32 -6.11
N ILE A 804 -15.37 -14.05 -5.74
CA ILE A 804 -15.23 -13.60 -4.35
C ILE A 804 -16.35 -12.61 -4.03
N GLY A 805 -17.25 -12.99 -3.12
CA GLY A 805 -18.37 -12.17 -2.64
C GLY A 805 -17.96 -11.22 -1.51
N TYR A 806 -16.82 -10.56 -1.64
CA TYR A 806 -16.36 -9.54 -0.70
C TYR A 806 -15.75 -8.39 -1.48
N ASP A 807 -16.34 -7.20 -1.37
CA ASP A 807 -16.04 -6.06 -2.22
C ASP A 807 -14.84 -5.23 -1.75
N PHE A 808 -14.18 -5.62 -0.66
CA PHE A 808 -13.04 -4.90 -0.08
C PHE A 808 -13.34 -3.47 0.38
N TYR A 809 -14.62 -3.07 0.53
CA TYR A 809 -15.00 -1.73 0.99
C TYR A 809 -14.39 -1.35 2.33
N THR A 810 -14.14 -2.32 3.20
CA THR A 810 -13.54 -2.04 4.51
C THR A 810 -12.00 -2.16 4.52
N GLY A 811 -11.36 -2.48 3.38
CA GLY A 811 -9.90 -2.61 3.23
C GLY A 811 -9.40 -4.05 3.16
N GLY A 812 -8.28 -4.30 2.46
CA GLY A 812 -7.69 -5.63 2.26
C GLY A 812 -6.65 -6.09 3.30
N GLN A 813 -6.32 -5.26 4.30
CA GLN A 813 -5.15 -5.47 5.20
C GLN A 813 -5.45 -5.94 6.65
N GLY A 814 -6.70 -6.22 7.04
CA GLY A 814 -6.99 -6.73 8.39
C GLY A 814 -6.69 -8.22 8.56
N ASP A 815 -6.36 -8.69 9.78
CA ASP A 815 -6.07 -10.11 10.09
C ASP A 815 -7.16 -11.09 9.61
N ASN A 816 -8.43 -10.66 9.61
CA ASN A 816 -9.56 -11.44 9.12
C ASN A 816 -9.82 -11.32 7.60
N ARG A 817 -9.00 -10.56 6.87
CA ARG A 817 -9.22 -10.20 5.45
C ARG A 817 -8.02 -10.47 4.57
N ARG A 818 -6.82 -10.57 5.15
CA ARG A 818 -5.63 -11.09 4.48
C ARG A 818 -5.91 -12.40 3.72
N PRO A 819 -6.66 -13.39 4.26
CA PRO A 819 -6.99 -14.59 3.50
C PRO A 819 -7.81 -14.33 2.23
N LEU A 820 -8.68 -13.32 2.22
CA LEU A 820 -9.48 -12.94 1.04
C LEU A 820 -8.61 -12.33 -0.06
N THR A 821 -7.69 -11.44 0.33
CA THR A 821 -6.71 -10.86 -0.60
C THR A 821 -5.77 -11.95 -1.15
N VAL A 822 -5.35 -12.91 -0.31
CA VAL A 822 -4.56 -14.07 -0.75
C VAL A 822 -5.37 -14.89 -1.76
N CYS A 823 -6.62 -15.24 -1.45
CA CYS A 823 -7.51 -15.93 -2.39
C CYS A 823 -7.63 -15.20 -3.74
N ALA A 824 -7.62 -13.86 -3.75
CA ALA A 824 -7.69 -13.10 -4.98
C ALA A 824 -6.44 -13.15 -5.86
N THR A 825 -5.27 -13.51 -5.29
CA THR A 825 -3.96 -13.43 -5.95
C THR A 825 -3.30 -14.78 -6.23
N VAL A 826 -3.80 -15.88 -5.66
CA VAL A 826 -3.27 -17.23 -5.91
C VAL A 826 -3.59 -17.69 -7.34
N SER A 827 -2.55 -18.11 -8.07
CA SER A 827 -2.63 -18.43 -9.51
C SER A 827 -3.08 -19.85 -9.84
N HIS A 828 -3.40 -20.67 -8.85
CA HIS A 828 -3.97 -21.99 -9.04
C HIS A 828 -5.39 -22.07 -8.45
N PRO A 829 -6.24 -22.98 -8.97
CA PRO A 829 -7.50 -23.35 -8.31
C PRO A 829 -7.25 -23.75 -6.85
N LEU A 830 -8.16 -23.40 -5.95
CA LEU A 830 -8.02 -23.61 -4.50
C LEU A 830 -8.53 -24.97 -4.01
#